data_AF-A0AAV5GG91-F1
#
_entry.id   AF-A0AAV5GG91-F1
#
_cell.length_a   1.000
_cell.length_b   1.000
_cell.length_c   1.000
_cell.angle_alpha   90.00
_cell.angle_beta   90.00
_cell.angle_gamma   90.00
#
_symmetry.space_group_name_H-M   'P 1'
#
loop_
_entity.id
_entity.type
_entity.pdbx_description
1 polymer ?
#
loop_
_entity_poly.entity_id
_entity_poly.type
_entity_poly.pdbx_seq_one_letter_code
_entity_poly.pdbx_strand_id
1 'polypeptide(L)'
;MDGYEFVSECMGEMNYLRPHPDGSGLVYTSLEGEASDARLSLFAGHLPSTAPHSSSDARLYFLLARNKHIPKRERLVIWLNGGPGCSSFDGALIELGPVKVNKDQTLRVVESTAWNEYANVLFLDQPAGTGYSYVTKNDDVRELADAADQVVQFLVNFYRIFPEFAAMDTYIAGESYAGQYIPYIADAIEKTTLIPTRLRGLLIGNGWISPFEQYPAYLAYLEREKLVTKGSQGHQNVVAALKRCQKKLDEMDKKDNGRKGMVLVSECEAMLGVMTQATMKDDKCLNSYDTREWTTCGAEWPRDLEQVTKYLRRKDVITALHADNPSRTQPWTHCAPSVGAKFWTPESAPSISLFPSLLEKIPILLYAGDKDLICAGMGIEAAIEKLEWNGAKGFGDAEPLEWNVDGEHAGRWTTARNLTYVEFRNSSHMVPMDKPVAAHDMLLRFMQVDTLHSAGSAARIPSRIGDEAATVLGATHPNGSTLAGAAELAAGGSDSALSTGDEAGEDKELTDEGYDVEHERYYGPRRTAALVVLLVLLAAAVWAILHWRRGKRRERYRRLKGKGRAIALEEDQAGDEARPRRGRRSGRKSHSGTAAREPRPTEPQETVAVFDVGEDDDDEEPDRRDHSGARSSSRGEDTEAWGDLGRAADEGNPWKERASGYGH
;
A
#
# COMPACT_ATOMS: atom_id res chain seq x y z
N MET A 1 25.50 3.88 -48.90
CA MET A 1 26.51 3.38 -47.94
C MET A 1 26.99 4.57 -47.15
N ASP A 2 27.58 4.32 -45.98
CA ASP A 2 28.05 5.27 -44.96
C ASP A 2 27.02 5.45 -43.83
N GLY A 3 27.33 4.84 -42.69
CA GLY A 3 26.40 4.65 -41.57
C GLY A 3 26.81 3.50 -40.65
N TYR A 4 28.10 3.37 -40.32
CA TYR A 4 28.63 2.33 -39.41
C TYR A 4 29.86 2.76 -38.61
N GLU A 5 30.05 4.05 -38.33
CA GLU A 5 31.24 4.56 -37.62
C GLU A 5 30.94 5.66 -36.58
N PHE A 6 29.80 5.55 -35.88
CA PHE A 6 29.44 6.46 -34.78
C PHE A 6 28.87 5.74 -33.52
N VAL A 7 29.17 4.45 -33.37
CA VAL A 7 28.67 3.61 -32.25
C VAL A 7 29.80 3.19 -31.29
N SER A 8 31.05 3.55 -31.57
CA SER A 8 32.22 3.06 -30.79
C SER A 8 32.63 3.92 -29.59
N GLU A 9 32.18 5.17 -29.47
CA GLU A 9 32.61 6.07 -28.36
C GLU A 9 31.64 6.12 -27.17
N CYS A 10 30.36 5.76 -27.35
CA CYS A 10 29.39 5.74 -26.24
C CYS A 10 29.49 4.51 -25.31
N MET A 11 30.42 3.58 -25.54
CA MET A 11 30.61 2.38 -24.70
C MET A 11 31.70 2.55 -23.61
N GLY A 12 32.38 3.70 -23.54
CA GLY A 12 33.51 3.94 -22.63
C GLY A 12 33.15 4.27 -21.17
N GLU A 13 32.00 4.89 -20.91
CA GLU A 13 31.68 5.49 -19.60
C GLU A 13 30.50 4.84 -18.83
N MET A 14 30.06 3.64 -19.21
CA MET A 14 28.96 2.94 -18.50
C MET A 14 29.37 2.16 -17.22
N ASN A 15 30.63 2.23 -16.78
CA ASN A 15 31.17 1.39 -15.69
C ASN A 15 30.84 1.86 -14.24
N TYR A 16 29.81 2.70 -14.04
CA TYR A 16 29.36 3.11 -12.70
C TYR A 16 27.87 2.88 -12.40
N LEU A 17 27.12 2.24 -13.31
CA LEU A 17 25.79 1.73 -12.99
C LEU A 17 25.92 0.36 -12.33
N ARG A 18 25.56 0.26 -11.04
CA ARG A 18 25.26 -1.05 -10.43
C ARG A 18 24.16 -1.72 -11.28
N PRO A 19 24.20 -3.05 -11.49
CA PRO A 19 23.14 -3.71 -12.24
C PRO A 19 21.80 -3.42 -11.57
N HIS A 20 20.81 -3.05 -12.38
CA HIS A 20 19.42 -3.06 -11.95
C HIS A 20 19.10 -4.46 -11.42
N PRO A 21 18.42 -4.60 -10.26
CA PRO A 21 17.95 -5.91 -9.84
C PRO A 21 17.02 -6.44 -10.93
N ASP A 22 17.34 -7.63 -11.42
CA ASP A 22 16.33 -8.47 -12.05
C ASP A 22 15.23 -8.78 -11.03
N GLY A 23 14.02 -9.12 -11.50
CA GLY A 23 12.88 -9.34 -10.59
C GLY A 23 13.16 -10.41 -9.51
N SER A 24 14.09 -11.33 -9.77
CA SER A 24 14.63 -12.30 -8.81
C SER A 24 15.27 -11.68 -7.58
N GLY A 25 15.88 -10.50 -7.67
CA GLY A 25 16.44 -9.77 -6.53
C GLY A 25 15.39 -9.12 -5.61
N LEU A 26 14.12 -9.06 -6.04
CA LEU A 26 12.98 -8.55 -5.26
C LEU A 26 12.06 -9.68 -4.77
N VAL A 27 12.35 -10.93 -5.15
CA VAL A 27 11.65 -12.11 -4.63
C VAL A 27 11.97 -12.25 -3.15
N TYR A 28 10.92 -12.41 -2.37
CA TYR A 28 10.98 -12.79 -0.98
C TYR A 28 11.30 -14.28 -0.83
N THR A 29 12.24 -14.65 0.03
CA THR A 29 12.70 -16.04 0.17
C THR A 29 12.08 -16.82 1.34
N SER A 30 11.72 -16.15 2.45
CA SER A 30 10.90 -16.64 3.59
C SER A 30 11.06 -15.69 4.78
N LEU A 31 10.04 -15.49 5.62
CA LEU A 31 10.21 -14.88 6.95
C LEU A 31 10.33 -15.95 8.03
N GLU A 32 11.16 -15.67 9.04
CA GLU A 32 11.30 -16.53 10.20
C GLU A 32 9.98 -16.52 11.00
N GLY A 33 9.35 -17.69 11.11
CA GLY A 33 8.00 -17.86 11.67
C GLY A 33 6.89 -18.07 10.63
N GLU A 34 7.20 -18.09 9.33
CA GLU A 34 6.25 -18.47 8.27
C GLU A 34 6.01 -19.99 8.26
N ALA A 35 4.74 -20.40 8.19
CA ALA A 35 4.38 -21.82 8.14
C ALA A 35 4.71 -22.42 6.77
N SER A 36 5.44 -23.55 6.74
CA SER A 36 6.07 -24.13 5.54
C SER A 36 5.13 -24.66 4.44
N ASP A 37 3.82 -24.46 4.56
CA ASP A 37 2.80 -24.86 3.57
C ASP A 37 2.05 -23.65 2.99
N ALA A 38 2.36 -22.44 3.47
CA ALA A 38 1.80 -21.19 2.96
C ALA A 38 2.43 -20.84 1.61
N ARG A 39 1.67 -20.96 0.52
CA ARG A 39 2.09 -20.50 -0.82
C ARG A 39 1.92 -18.98 -0.96
N LEU A 40 2.54 -18.23 -0.06
CA LEU A 40 2.63 -16.78 -0.15
C LEU A 40 3.68 -16.41 -1.20
N SER A 41 3.30 -15.54 -2.13
CA SER A 41 4.21 -14.95 -3.10
C SER A 41 4.24 -13.45 -2.85
N LEU A 42 5.27 -13.04 -2.13
CA LEU A 42 5.54 -11.65 -1.76
C LEU A 42 6.73 -11.12 -2.57
N PHE A 43 6.72 -9.84 -2.89
CA PHE A 43 7.87 -9.12 -3.44
C PHE A 43 7.98 -7.78 -2.72
N ALA A 44 9.20 -7.32 -2.44
CA ALA A 44 9.39 -6.08 -1.71
C ALA A 44 10.69 -5.37 -2.08
N GLY A 45 10.74 -4.06 -1.86
CA GLY A 45 11.95 -3.24 -2.06
C GLY A 45 11.68 -1.80 -2.47
N HIS A 46 12.76 -1.05 -2.74
CA HIS A 46 12.72 0.37 -3.11
C HIS A 46 12.86 0.61 -4.61
N LEU A 47 11.91 1.33 -5.22
CA LEU A 47 12.01 1.81 -6.59
C LEU A 47 12.20 3.35 -6.63
N PRO A 48 12.97 3.90 -7.59
CA PRO A 48 13.03 5.34 -7.80
C PRO A 48 11.64 5.92 -8.11
N SER A 49 11.31 7.03 -7.47
CA SER A 49 10.04 7.74 -7.62
C SER A 49 10.21 9.15 -8.18
N THR A 50 11.26 9.35 -8.98
CA THR A 50 11.58 10.63 -9.61
C THR A 50 11.90 10.43 -11.09
N ALA A 51 11.70 11.49 -11.88
CA ALA A 51 12.02 11.46 -13.30
C ALA A 51 13.53 11.21 -13.55
N PRO A 52 13.91 10.58 -14.68
CA PRO A 52 15.31 10.41 -15.06
C PRO A 52 16.07 11.74 -15.01
N HIS A 53 17.29 11.71 -14.47
CA HIS A 53 18.16 12.87 -14.25
C HIS A 53 17.67 13.91 -13.21
N SER A 54 16.64 13.60 -12.40
CA SER A 54 16.36 14.39 -11.19
C SER A 54 17.58 14.41 -10.25
N SER A 55 17.80 15.54 -9.58
CA SER A 55 18.79 15.68 -8.52
C SER A 55 18.38 14.92 -7.25
N SER A 56 17.08 14.70 -7.06
CA SER A 56 16.46 14.02 -5.93
C SER A 56 16.75 12.52 -5.93
N ASP A 57 16.97 11.98 -4.72
CA ASP A 57 17.21 10.55 -4.49
C ASP A 57 15.97 9.80 -3.98
N ALA A 58 14.79 10.45 -4.00
CA ALA A 58 13.57 9.89 -3.45
C ALA A 58 13.22 8.52 -4.03
N ARG A 59 12.87 7.60 -3.13
CA ARG A 59 12.39 6.25 -3.45
C ARG A 59 11.17 5.90 -2.62
N LEU A 60 10.17 5.33 -3.29
CA LEU A 60 9.07 4.66 -2.62
C LEU A 60 9.40 3.18 -2.44
N TYR A 61 9.02 2.66 -1.28
CA TYR A 61 9.11 1.27 -0.89
C TYR A 61 7.75 0.60 -1.06
N PHE A 62 7.74 -0.63 -1.54
CA PHE A 62 6.52 -1.41 -1.70
C PHE A 62 6.62 -2.80 -1.08
N LEU A 63 5.45 -3.34 -0.71
CA LEU A 63 5.22 -4.76 -0.50
C LEU A 63 4.08 -5.19 -1.45
N LEU A 64 4.38 -6.12 -2.35
CA LEU A 64 3.44 -6.69 -3.32
C LEU A 64 3.07 -8.11 -2.86
N ALA A 65 1.81 -8.33 -2.54
CA ALA A 65 1.24 -9.66 -2.34
C ALA A 65 0.53 -10.12 -3.61
N ARG A 66 0.98 -11.21 -4.22
CA ARG A 66 0.29 -11.82 -5.38
C ARG A 66 -1.05 -12.43 -4.95
N ASN A 67 -1.96 -12.52 -5.91
CA ASN A 67 -3.24 -13.20 -5.76
C ASN A 67 -3.07 -14.71 -5.48
N LYS A 68 -3.75 -15.25 -4.45
CA LYS A 68 -3.78 -16.69 -4.16
C LYS A 68 -4.62 -17.47 -5.19
N HIS A 69 -5.76 -16.90 -5.59
CA HIS A 69 -6.64 -17.46 -6.61
C HIS A 69 -6.53 -16.65 -7.90
N ILE A 70 -6.56 -17.33 -9.05
CA ILE A 70 -6.51 -16.69 -10.36
C ILE A 70 -7.95 -16.52 -10.87
N PRO A 71 -8.57 -15.33 -10.73
CA PRO A 71 -9.84 -15.06 -11.38
C PRO A 71 -9.70 -14.99 -12.90
N LYS A 72 -10.83 -15.06 -13.62
CA LYS A 72 -10.91 -14.91 -15.10
C LYS A 72 -10.22 -13.63 -15.63
N ARG A 73 -10.06 -12.60 -14.80
CA ARG A 73 -9.31 -11.36 -15.08
C ARG A 73 -8.47 -11.00 -13.86
N GLU A 74 -7.14 -11.05 -13.99
CA GLU A 74 -6.24 -10.58 -12.94
C GLU A 74 -6.40 -9.06 -12.71
N ARG A 75 -6.27 -8.66 -11.45
CA ARG A 75 -6.46 -7.29 -10.98
C ARG A 75 -5.29 -6.86 -10.12
N LEU A 76 -5.02 -5.56 -10.12
CA LEU A 76 -4.09 -4.91 -9.20
C LEU A 76 -4.87 -3.94 -8.30
N VAL A 77 -4.70 -4.04 -6.99
CA VAL A 77 -5.15 -3.05 -6.01
C VAL A 77 -3.91 -2.39 -5.43
N ILE A 78 -3.75 -1.09 -5.64
CA ILE A 78 -2.72 -0.30 -4.95
C ILE A 78 -3.33 0.16 -3.63
N TRP A 79 -2.72 -0.19 -2.50
CA TRP A 79 -3.20 0.20 -1.16
C TRP A 79 -2.33 1.31 -0.54
N LEU A 80 -2.99 2.32 0.02
CA LEU A 80 -2.39 3.50 0.64
C LEU A 80 -3.03 3.76 2.02
N ASN A 81 -2.26 3.67 3.12
CA ASN A 81 -2.68 4.29 4.39
C ASN A 81 -2.45 5.82 4.34
N GLY A 82 -2.99 6.55 5.33
CA GLY A 82 -3.08 8.01 5.32
C GLY A 82 -1.99 8.75 6.11
N GLY A 83 -2.40 9.37 7.22
CA GLY A 83 -1.58 10.27 8.03
C GLY A 83 -1.93 11.75 7.85
N PRO A 84 -1.14 12.56 7.13
CA PRO A 84 -0.14 12.16 6.13
C PRO A 84 1.17 11.61 6.71
N GLY A 85 1.68 10.56 6.07
CA GLY A 85 2.99 9.97 6.37
C GLY A 85 2.96 8.66 7.15
N CYS A 86 1.80 7.99 7.21
CA CYS A 86 1.65 6.66 7.82
C CYS A 86 1.94 5.53 6.83
N SER A 87 2.63 4.49 7.31
CA SER A 87 3.10 3.38 6.48
C SER A 87 1.95 2.48 6.02
N SER A 88 2.00 2.04 4.76
CA SER A 88 1.03 1.09 4.20
C SER A 88 1.22 -0.35 4.72
N PHE A 89 2.15 -0.55 5.66
CA PHE A 89 2.28 -1.78 6.44
C PHE A 89 1.14 -1.98 7.45
N ASP A 90 0.39 -0.94 7.81
CA ASP A 90 -0.87 -1.09 8.56
C ASP A 90 -1.85 -1.95 7.76
N GLY A 91 -2.14 -1.55 6.52
CA GLY A 91 -2.90 -2.34 5.56
C GLY A 91 -2.38 -3.77 5.43
N ALA A 92 -1.05 -3.92 5.33
CA ALA A 92 -0.41 -5.20 5.06
C ALA A 92 -0.38 -6.18 6.24
N LEU A 93 -0.25 -5.71 7.48
CA LEU A 93 0.03 -6.53 8.66
C LEU A 93 -1.02 -6.43 9.79
N ILE A 94 -1.83 -5.37 9.79
CA ILE A 94 -2.84 -5.10 10.82
C ILE A 94 -4.24 -5.32 10.24
N GLU A 95 -4.51 -4.82 9.03
CA GLU A 95 -5.84 -4.77 8.46
C GLU A 95 -6.17 -5.98 7.55
N LEU A 96 -5.80 -5.88 6.27
CA LEU A 96 -6.37 -6.61 5.12
C LEU A 96 -5.37 -7.47 4.35
N GLY A 97 -4.08 -7.39 4.71
CA GLY A 97 -3.02 -8.14 4.05
C GLY A 97 -2.97 -9.64 4.37
N PRO A 98 -2.05 -10.36 3.71
CA PRO A 98 -1.98 -11.83 3.75
C PRO A 98 -1.52 -12.42 5.09
N VAL A 99 -0.91 -11.64 5.97
CA VAL A 99 -0.31 -12.11 7.22
C VAL A 99 -0.55 -11.09 8.34
N LYS A 100 -0.64 -11.55 9.59
CA LYS A 100 -0.61 -10.68 10.78
C LYS A 100 0.53 -11.07 11.71
N VAL A 101 1.05 -10.09 12.44
CA VAL A 101 2.13 -10.27 13.42
C VAL A 101 1.54 -10.69 14.77
N ASN A 102 1.96 -11.83 15.29
CA ASN A 102 1.59 -12.31 16.62
C ASN A 102 2.45 -11.64 17.70
N LYS A 103 2.01 -11.69 18.97
CA LYS A 103 2.74 -11.08 20.11
C LYS A 103 4.11 -11.69 20.38
N ASP A 104 4.33 -12.93 19.97
CA ASP A 104 5.61 -13.64 20.03
C ASP A 104 6.52 -13.35 18.81
N GLN A 105 6.13 -12.37 17.96
CA GLN A 105 6.83 -11.97 16.74
C GLN A 105 6.91 -13.07 15.66
N THR A 106 6.03 -14.09 15.73
CA THR A 106 5.76 -15.00 14.62
C THR A 106 4.71 -14.40 13.67
N LEU A 107 4.59 -14.96 12.46
CA LEU A 107 3.55 -14.59 11.50
C LEU A 107 2.41 -15.60 11.50
N ARG A 108 1.18 -15.11 11.36
CA ARG A 108 0.00 -15.92 11.08
C ARG A 108 -0.58 -15.53 9.73
N VAL A 109 -0.75 -16.50 8.84
CA VAL A 109 -1.42 -16.30 7.55
C VAL A 109 -2.90 -15.98 7.77
N VAL A 110 -3.41 -15.04 6.97
CA VAL A 110 -4.83 -14.70 6.85
C VAL A 110 -5.38 -15.44 5.64
N GLU A 111 -6.39 -16.26 5.87
CA GLU A 111 -7.11 -16.99 4.84
C GLU A 111 -8.53 -16.41 4.70
N SER A 112 -9.10 -16.46 3.50
CA SER A 112 -10.49 -16.11 3.17
C SER A 112 -10.88 -14.63 3.19
N THR A 113 -10.19 -13.79 3.98
CA THR A 113 -10.51 -12.35 4.11
C THR A 113 -9.36 -11.42 3.74
N ALA A 114 -8.18 -11.96 3.44
CA ALA A 114 -7.09 -11.16 2.91
C ALA A 114 -7.46 -10.64 1.52
N TRP A 115 -7.19 -9.37 1.20
CA TRP A 115 -7.57 -8.83 -0.11
C TRP A 115 -6.78 -9.49 -1.27
N ASN A 116 -5.65 -10.13 -0.96
CA ASN A 116 -4.88 -10.90 -1.93
C ASN A 116 -5.44 -12.33 -2.18
N GLU A 117 -6.62 -12.69 -1.66
CA GLU A 117 -7.29 -13.93 -2.08
C GLU A 117 -7.62 -13.89 -3.59
N TYR A 118 -8.12 -12.75 -4.11
CA TYR A 118 -8.58 -12.62 -5.51
C TYR A 118 -7.98 -11.43 -6.30
N ALA A 119 -7.15 -10.61 -5.67
CA ALA A 119 -6.42 -9.52 -6.35
C ALA A 119 -4.93 -9.58 -6.03
N ASN A 120 -4.09 -8.94 -6.84
CA ASN A 120 -2.74 -8.61 -6.41
C ASN A 120 -2.82 -7.31 -5.61
N VAL A 121 -2.21 -7.25 -4.44
CA VAL A 121 -2.26 -6.06 -3.57
C VAL A 121 -0.86 -5.47 -3.42
N LEU A 122 -0.72 -4.21 -3.81
CA LEU A 122 0.53 -3.44 -3.75
C LEU A 122 0.41 -2.39 -2.65
N PHE A 123 0.93 -2.71 -1.47
CA PHE A 123 1.04 -1.79 -0.34
C PHE A 123 2.22 -0.85 -0.62
N LEU A 124 1.94 0.45 -0.73
CA LEU A 124 2.95 1.44 -1.12
C LEU A 124 3.16 2.46 0.01
N ASP A 125 4.35 2.50 0.58
CA ASP A 125 4.73 3.54 1.54
C ASP A 125 4.94 4.86 0.78
N GLN A 126 4.08 5.85 0.99
CA GLN A 126 4.18 7.15 0.31
C GLN A 126 3.60 8.29 1.17
N PRO A 127 4.04 9.55 0.99
CA PRO A 127 5.11 10.02 0.10
C PRO A 127 6.52 9.59 0.58
N ALA A 128 7.57 9.93 -0.17
CA ALA A 128 8.95 9.62 0.22
C ALA A 128 9.29 10.15 1.62
N GLY A 129 9.86 9.28 2.47
CA GLY A 129 10.07 9.51 3.91
C GLY A 129 9.10 8.75 4.82
N THR A 130 8.01 8.21 4.28
CA THR A 130 7.02 7.37 4.98
C THR A 130 7.50 5.93 5.15
N GLY A 131 7.32 5.32 6.32
CA GLY A 131 7.64 3.90 6.53
C GLY A 131 9.08 3.56 6.13
N TYR A 132 9.27 2.65 5.18
CA TYR A 132 10.59 2.33 4.59
C TYR A 132 11.00 3.23 3.42
N SER A 133 10.07 3.99 2.82
CA SER A 133 10.37 4.98 1.78
C SER A 133 11.27 6.09 2.30
N TYR A 134 12.09 6.68 1.43
CA TYR A 134 13.09 7.65 1.87
C TYR A 134 13.40 8.69 0.80
N VAL A 135 13.89 9.83 1.29
CA VAL A 135 14.56 10.89 0.54
C VAL A 135 15.63 11.48 1.46
N THR A 136 16.84 11.76 0.95
CA THR A 136 17.94 12.31 1.79
C THR A 136 18.36 13.72 1.41
N LYS A 137 18.06 14.16 0.18
CA LYS A 137 18.55 15.44 -0.37
C LYS A 137 17.62 16.64 -0.13
N ASN A 138 16.91 16.70 0.99
CA ASN A 138 15.95 17.77 1.34
C ASN A 138 14.84 18.02 0.28
N ASP A 139 14.51 17.00 -0.51
CA ASP A 139 13.44 17.02 -1.51
C ASP A 139 12.15 16.41 -0.91
N ASP A 140 11.78 16.90 0.29
CA ASP A 140 10.56 16.46 0.96
C ASP A 140 9.33 16.93 0.17
N VAL A 141 8.42 15.99 -0.11
CA VAL A 141 7.13 16.29 -0.76
C VAL A 141 6.26 17.14 0.16
N ARG A 142 5.56 18.15 -0.39
CA ARG A 142 4.70 19.06 0.40
C ARG A 142 3.30 19.27 -0.18
N GLU A 143 3.06 18.86 -1.42
CA GLU A 143 1.80 19.00 -2.15
C GLU A 143 1.27 17.65 -2.63
N LEU A 144 -0.05 17.55 -2.81
CA LEU A 144 -0.70 16.32 -3.29
C LEU A 144 -0.33 15.99 -4.74
N ALA A 145 -0.11 17.01 -5.57
CA ALA A 145 0.35 16.84 -6.95
C ALA A 145 1.76 16.23 -7.02
N ASP A 146 2.71 16.72 -6.21
CA ASP A 146 4.07 16.18 -6.15
C ASP A 146 4.08 14.72 -5.65
N ALA A 147 3.22 14.38 -4.68
CA ALA A 147 3.05 13.01 -4.21
C ALA A 147 2.48 12.10 -5.31
N ALA A 148 1.49 12.58 -6.06
CA ALA A 148 0.93 11.85 -7.20
C ALA A 148 1.97 11.60 -8.30
N ASP A 149 2.79 12.61 -8.63
CA ASP A 149 3.89 12.47 -9.59
C ASP A 149 4.94 11.46 -9.11
N GLN A 150 5.26 11.42 -7.80
CA GLN A 150 6.13 10.37 -7.25
C GLN A 150 5.55 8.96 -7.46
N VAL A 151 4.24 8.77 -7.27
CA VAL A 151 3.57 7.49 -7.50
C VAL A 151 3.56 7.13 -9.00
N VAL A 152 3.33 8.10 -9.90
CA VAL A 152 3.43 7.88 -11.36
C VAL A 152 4.84 7.45 -11.77
N GLN A 153 5.89 8.12 -11.28
CA GLN A 153 7.28 7.74 -11.58
C GLN A 153 7.68 6.40 -10.95
N PHE A 154 7.15 6.08 -9.76
CA PHE A 154 7.27 4.75 -9.18
C PHE A 154 6.63 3.70 -10.12
N LEU A 155 5.42 3.94 -10.63
CA LEU A 155 4.73 3.01 -11.53
C LEU A 155 5.46 2.82 -12.86
N VAL A 156 6.09 3.87 -13.42
CA VAL A 156 6.99 3.76 -14.59
C VAL A 156 8.09 2.72 -14.34
N ASN A 157 8.68 2.71 -13.14
CA ASN A 157 9.74 1.75 -12.79
C ASN A 157 9.19 0.38 -12.38
N PHE A 158 8.05 0.34 -11.71
CA PHE A 158 7.36 -0.90 -11.33
C PHE A 158 6.98 -1.74 -12.57
N TYR A 159 6.36 -1.13 -13.59
CA TYR A 159 6.00 -1.82 -14.83
C TYR A 159 7.19 -2.20 -15.73
N ARG A 160 8.40 -1.69 -15.47
CA ARG A 160 9.62 -2.18 -16.14
C ARG A 160 10.11 -3.50 -15.55
N ILE A 161 9.84 -3.72 -14.26
CA ILE A 161 10.25 -4.90 -13.50
C ILE A 161 9.16 -5.98 -13.56
N PHE A 162 7.90 -5.57 -13.42
CA PHE A 162 6.72 -6.41 -13.47
C PHE A 162 5.76 -5.95 -14.60
N PRO A 163 6.13 -6.17 -15.88
CA PRO A 163 5.39 -5.67 -17.03
C PRO A 163 3.98 -6.26 -17.18
N GLU A 164 3.67 -7.39 -16.55
CA GLU A 164 2.33 -8.00 -16.57
C GLU A 164 1.27 -7.11 -15.92
N PHE A 165 1.63 -6.33 -14.90
CA PHE A 165 0.70 -5.46 -14.20
C PHE A 165 0.23 -4.26 -15.02
N ALA A 166 1.01 -3.85 -16.03
CA ALA A 166 0.66 -2.74 -16.91
C ALA A 166 -0.59 -3.02 -17.75
N ALA A 167 -0.95 -4.29 -17.95
CA ALA A 167 -2.13 -4.72 -18.70
C ALA A 167 -3.36 -5.04 -17.82
N MET A 168 -3.17 -5.14 -16.49
CA MET A 168 -4.22 -5.52 -15.54
C MET A 168 -5.21 -4.39 -15.30
N ASP A 169 -6.46 -4.76 -15.02
CA ASP A 169 -7.46 -3.84 -14.48
C ASP A 169 -7.00 -3.39 -13.08
N THR A 170 -6.72 -2.10 -12.93
CA THR A 170 -6.07 -1.50 -11.75
C THR A 170 -7.07 -0.69 -10.93
N TYR A 171 -7.03 -0.86 -9.61
CA TYR A 171 -7.82 -0.13 -8.63
C TYR A 171 -6.88 0.55 -7.65
N ILE A 172 -7.27 1.70 -7.12
CA ILE A 172 -6.54 2.37 -6.03
C ILE A 172 -7.45 2.40 -4.81
N ALA A 173 -6.95 1.85 -3.71
CA ALA A 173 -7.64 1.72 -2.45
C ALA A 173 -6.82 2.33 -1.32
N GLY A 174 -7.48 2.68 -0.22
CA GLY A 174 -6.80 3.19 0.96
C GLY A 174 -7.75 3.87 1.92
N GLU A 175 -7.19 4.45 2.98
CA GLU A 175 -7.97 5.02 4.07
C GLU A 175 -7.48 6.39 4.57
N SER A 176 -8.31 7.06 5.37
CA SER A 176 -7.92 8.26 6.11
C SER A 176 -7.50 9.41 5.18
N TYR A 177 -6.33 10.00 5.38
CA TYR A 177 -5.73 10.99 4.48
C TYR A 177 -5.47 10.46 3.05
N ALA A 178 -5.54 9.15 2.78
CA ALA A 178 -5.58 8.64 1.41
C ALA A 178 -6.84 9.09 0.64
N GLY A 179 -7.88 9.57 1.33
CA GLY A 179 -8.96 10.35 0.72
C GLY A 179 -8.46 11.59 -0.05
N GLN A 180 -7.33 12.17 0.35
CA GLN A 180 -6.65 13.21 -0.43
C GLN A 180 -5.74 12.62 -1.51
N TYR A 181 -4.92 11.62 -1.19
CA TYR A 181 -3.96 11.03 -2.14
C TYR A 181 -4.62 10.36 -3.35
N ILE A 182 -5.64 9.53 -3.13
CA ILE A 182 -6.20 8.63 -4.14
C ILE A 182 -6.78 9.39 -5.35
N PRO A 183 -7.59 10.46 -5.20
CA PRO A 183 -8.09 11.23 -6.33
C PRO A 183 -6.99 11.99 -7.09
N TYR A 184 -5.96 12.49 -6.39
CA TYR A 184 -4.81 13.16 -7.03
C TYR A 184 -3.95 12.17 -7.84
N ILE A 185 -3.68 10.98 -7.30
CA ILE A 185 -2.96 9.90 -8.02
C ILE A 185 -3.79 9.43 -9.22
N ALA A 186 -5.11 9.27 -9.06
CA ALA A 186 -6.01 8.89 -10.14
C ALA A 186 -6.01 9.92 -11.29
N ASP A 187 -6.11 11.21 -10.96
CA ASP A 187 -6.08 12.31 -11.93
C ASP A 187 -4.72 12.41 -12.65
N ALA A 188 -3.61 12.20 -11.94
CA ALA A 188 -2.27 12.15 -12.55
C ALA A 188 -2.09 10.95 -13.50
N ILE A 189 -2.60 9.78 -13.13
CA ILE A 189 -2.60 8.58 -13.99
C ILE A 189 -3.47 8.80 -15.23
N GLU A 190 -4.64 9.43 -15.09
CA GLU A 190 -5.55 9.73 -16.19
C GLU A 190 -5.03 10.80 -17.18
N LYS A 191 -4.09 11.65 -16.74
CA LYS A 191 -3.49 12.71 -17.55
C LYS A 191 -2.15 12.34 -18.17
N THR A 192 -1.43 11.37 -17.61
CA THR A 192 -0.09 11.01 -18.07
C THR A 192 -0.11 10.08 -19.28
N THR A 193 0.93 10.16 -20.11
CA THR A 193 1.22 9.19 -21.19
C THR A 193 2.42 8.29 -20.87
N LEU A 194 2.97 8.39 -19.65
CA LEU A 194 4.18 7.66 -19.25
C LEU A 194 3.94 6.18 -18.94
N ILE A 195 2.69 5.82 -18.58
CA ILE A 195 2.27 4.47 -18.19
C ILE A 195 0.91 4.13 -18.82
N PRO A 196 0.65 2.87 -19.22
CA PRO A 196 -0.61 2.47 -19.84
C PRO A 196 -1.65 1.96 -18.81
N THR A 197 -1.62 2.48 -17.57
CA THR A 197 -2.41 1.96 -16.44
C THR A 197 -3.91 2.00 -16.73
N ARG A 198 -4.57 0.85 -16.60
CA ARG A 198 -6.00 0.71 -16.85
C ARG A 198 -6.77 0.91 -15.55
N LEU A 199 -6.95 2.16 -15.15
CA LEU A 199 -7.66 2.51 -13.92
C LEU A 199 -9.15 2.15 -14.03
N ARG A 200 -9.69 1.40 -13.05
CA ARG A 200 -11.05 0.83 -13.06
C ARG A 200 -11.92 1.21 -11.87
N GLY A 201 -11.35 1.82 -10.84
CA GLY A 201 -12.12 2.35 -9.74
C GLY A 201 -11.27 2.73 -8.54
N LEU A 202 -11.85 3.55 -7.68
CA LEU A 202 -11.24 4.06 -6.46
C LEU A 202 -12.03 3.58 -5.24
N LEU A 203 -11.36 3.13 -4.18
CA LEU A 203 -11.97 2.74 -2.91
C LEU A 203 -11.36 3.58 -1.78
N ILE A 204 -12.17 4.32 -1.03
CA ILE A 204 -11.68 5.22 0.01
C ILE A 204 -12.42 4.94 1.32
N GLY A 205 -11.71 4.36 2.28
CA GLY A 205 -12.21 4.08 3.62
C GLY A 205 -12.01 5.27 4.56
N ASN A 206 -13.04 5.63 5.32
CA ASN A 206 -12.98 6.64 6.37
C ASN A 206 -12.17 7.88 5.94
N GLY A 207 -12.48 8.38 4.73
CA GLY A 207 -11.60 9.29 4.01
C GLY A 207 -11.71 10.74 4.44
N TRP A 208 -10.57 11.41 4.59
CA TRP A 208 -10.51 12.88 4.62
C TRP A 208 -10.57 13.40 3.19
N ILE A 209 -11.73 13.89 2.74
CA ILE A 209 -12.00 14.29 1.35
C ILE A 209 -12.50 15.74 1.22
N SER A 210 -13.37 16.19 2.13
CA SER A 210 -13.96 17.55 2.12
C SER A 210 -13.96 18.19 3.51
N PRO A 211 -12.92 18.98 3.83
CA PRO A 211 -12.78 19.66 5.12
C PRO A 211 -13.99 20.53 5.52
N PHE A 212 -14.60 21.21 4.54
CA PHE A 212 -15.79 22.07 4.75
C PHE A 212 -17.00 21.32 5.34
N GLU A 213 -17.17 20.04 5.00
CA GLU A 213 -18.29 19.23 5.48
C GLU A 213 -17.89 18.35 6.67
N GLN A 214 -16.62 17.94 6.73
CA GLN A 214 -16.13 17.04 7.78
C GLN A 214 -15.83 17.78 9.10
N TYR A 215 -15.31 19.01 9.11
CA TYR A 215 -15.10 19.75 10.38
C TYR A 215 -16.41 20.02 11.15
N PRO A 216 -17.54 20.41 10.51
CA PRO A 216 -18.83 20.51 11.21
C PRO A 216 -19.38 19.17 11.71
N ALA A 217 -19.10 18.07 10.99
CA ALA A 217 -19.58 16.75 11.35
C ALA A 217 -19.03 16.25 12.70
N TYR A 218 -17.86 16.72 13.13
CA TYR A 218 -17.31 16.47 14.46
C TYR A 218 -18.28 16.81 15.60
N LEU A 219 -18.83 18.04 15.61
CA LEU A 219 -19.78 18.44 16.65
C LEU A 219 -21.08 17.64 16.54
N ALA A 220 -21.56 17.41 15.32
CA ALA A 220 -22.76 16.61 15.09
C ALA A 220 -22.60 15.17 15.61
N TYR A 221 -21.43 14.55 15.41
CA TYR A 221 -21.13 13.20 15.88
C TYR A 221 -21.07 13.13 17.40
N LEU A 222 -20.37 14.07 18.05
CA LEU A 222 -20.30 14.15 19.51
C LEU A 222 -21.67 14.37 20.16
N GLU A 223 -22.58 15.12 19.52
CA GLU A 223 -23.98 15.25 19.96
C GLU A 223 -24.79 13.96 19.71
N ARG A 224 -24.66 13.33 18.53
CA ARG A 224 -25.42 12.14 18.11
C ARG A 224 -25.10 10.92 18.98
N GLU A 225 -23.82 10.62 19.15
CA GLU A 225 -23.34 9.50 19.98
C GLU A 225 -23.37 9.84 21.48
N LYS A 226 -23.77 11.06 21.86
CA LYS A 226 -23.86 11.54 23.26
C LYS A 226 -22.53 11.50 24.02
N LEU A 227 -21.43 11.66 23.28
CA LEU A 227 -20.06 11.70 23.81
C LEU A 227 -19.77 13.00 24.56
N VAL A 228 -20.55 14.06 24.32
CA VAL A 228 -20.51 15.31 25.08
C VAL A 228 -21.92 15.74 25.50
N THR A 229 -22.07 16.17 26.77
CA THR A 229 -23.35 16.70 27.26
C THR A 229 -23.61 18.09 26.66
N LYS A 230 -24.69 18.23 25.89
CA LYS A 230 -25.10 19.50 25.26
C LYS A 230 -25.25 20.61 26.30
N GLY A 231 -24.61 21.75 26.05
CA GLY A 231 -24.58 22.90 26.97
C GLY A 231 -23.52 22.85 28.08
N SER A 232 -22.81 21.73 28.27
CA SER A 232 -21.65 21.66 29.17
C SER A 232 -20.50 22.56 28.70
N GLN A 233 -19.51 22.83 29.57
CA GLN A 233 -18.34 23.63 29.20
C GLN A 233 -17.55 22.98 28.04
N GLY A 234 -17.37 21.65 28.05
CA GLY A 234 -16.72 20.93 26.95
C GLY A 234 -17.47 21.11 25.62
N HIS A 235 -18.80 20.97 25.63
CA HIS A 235 -19.64 21.23 24.45
C HIS A 235 -19.51 22.68 23.95
N GLN A 236 -19.57 23.67 24.84
CA GLN A 236 -19.39 25.08 24.48
C GLN A 236 -18.00 25.37 23.89
N ASN A 237 -16.95 24.70 24.40
CA ASN A 237 -15.59 24.82 23.89
C ASN A 237 -15.49 24.28 22.44
N VAL A 238 -16.07 23.09 22.17
CA VAL A 238 -16.14 22.51 20.81
C VAL A 238 -16.93 23.43 19.86
N VAL A 239 -18.09 23.95 20.29
CA VAL A 239 -18.90 24.92 19.52
C VAL A 239 -18.09 26.18 19.20
N ALA A 240 -17.32 26.69 20.17
CA ALA A 240 -16.49 27.89 19.98
C ALA A 240 -15.30 27.62 19.03
N ALA A 241 -14.69 26.44 19.10
CA ALA A 241 -13.62 26.02 18.18
C ALA A 241 -14.15 25.87 16.75
N LEU A 242 -15.29 25.18 16.56
CA LEU A 242 -15.92 25.01 15.26
C LEU A 242 -16.28 26.36 14.62
N LYS A 243 -16.77 27.33 15.41
CA LYS A 243 -17.05 28.69 14.91
C LYS A 243 -15.79 29.42 14.43
N ARG A 244 -14.62 29.21 15.07
CA ARG A 244 -13.34 29.78 14.61
C ARG A 244 -12.90 29.12 13.30
N CYS A 245 -12.97 27.79 13.24
CA CYS A 245 -12.68 27.01 12.04
C CYS A 245 -13.57 27.45 10.85
N GLN A 246 -14.90 27.41 11.01
CA GLN A 246 -15.83 27.79 9.94
C GLN A 246 -15.60 29.22 9.45
N LYS A 247 -15.39 30.18 10.37
CA LYS A 247 -15.04 31.55 9.99
C LYS A 247 -13.79 31.60 9.12
N LYS A 248 -12.73 30.83 9.46
CA LYS A 248 -11.50 30.76 8.67
C LYS A 248 -11.75 30.13 7.30
N LEU A 249 -12.53 29.05 7.21
CA LEU A 249 -12.91 28.44 5.94
C LEU A 249 -13.69 29.42 5.06
N ASP A 250 -14.69 30.12 5.61
CA ASP A 250 -15.47 31.14 4.90
C ASP A 250 -14.62 32.35 4.45
N GLU A 251 -13.54 32.68 5.17
CA GLU A 251 -12.58 33.72 4.80
C GLU A 251 -11.59 33.27 3.70
N MET A 252 -11.36 31.95 3.57
CA MET A 252 -10.53 31.37 2.51
C MET A 252 -11.33 31.16 1.22
N ASP A 253 -12.55 30.62 1.30
CA ASP A 253 -13.46 30.41 0.15
C ASP A 253 -13.71 31.72 -0.62
N LYS A 254 -13.90 32.84 0.09
CA LYS A 254 -14.10 34.18 -0.48
C LYS A 254 -12.92 34.77 -1.25
N LYS A 255 -11.73 34.16 -1.20
CA LYS A 255 -10.53 34.64 -1.91
C LYS A 255 -10.46 34.19 -3.37
N ASP A 256 -11.44 33.42 -3.83
CA ASP A 256 -11.53 32.88 -5.20
C ASP A 256 -10.22 32.21 -5.66
N ASN A 257 -9.64 31.41 -4.75
CA ASN A 257 -8.38 30.71 -4.97
C ASN A 257 -8.59 29.23 -5.35
N GLY A 258 -9.79 28.85 -5.81
CA GLY A 258 -10.14 27.45 -6.07
C GLY A 258 -10.06 26.54 -4.84
N ARG A 259 -10.20 27.09 -3.62
CA ARG A 259 -10.05 26.38 -2.32
C ARG A 259 -8.64 25.81 -2.09
N LYS A 260 -7.61 26.37 -2.71
CA LYS A 260 -6.21 26.03 -2.44
C LYS A 260 -5.84 26.27 -0.97
N GLY A 261 -5.04 25.37 -0.41
CA GLY A 261 -4.56 25.41 0.98
C GLY A 261 -5.63 25.12 2.02
N MET A 262 -6.78 24.57 1.61
CA MET A 262 -7.91 24.27 2.50
C MET A 262 -7.97 22.80 2.93
N VAL A 263 -6.99 21.98 2.53
CA VAL A 263 -6.90 20.54 2.88
C VAL A 263 -6.64 20.35 4.38
N LEU A 264 -5.73 21.15 4.94
CA LEU A 264 -5.39 21.21 6.37
C LEU A 264 -5.36 22.69 6.78
N VAL A 265 -6.18 23.08 7.76
CA VAL A 265 -6.33 24.48 8.16
C VAL A 265 -6.01 24.62 9.64
N SER A 266 -4.96 25.38 9.99
CA SER A 266 -4.42 25.43 11.36
C SER A 266 -5.45 25.81 12.43
N GLU A 267 -6.35 26.75 12.16
CA GLU A 267 -7.45 27.11 13.09
C GLU A 267 -8.51 26.00 13.26
N CYS A 268 -8.58 25.06 12.33
CA CYS A 268 -9.45 23.88 12.36
C CYS A 268 -8.77 22.66 12.98
N GLU A 269 -7.46 22.45 12.79
CA GLU A 269 -6.71 21.36 13.42
C GLU A 269 -6.76 21.41 14.96
N ALA A 270 -6.89 22.61 15.54
CA ALA A 270 -7.15 22.80 16.96
C ALA A 270 -8.44 22.12 17.47
N MET A 271 -9.38 21.73 16.58
CA MET A 271 -10.58 20.97 16.94
C MET A 271 -10.25 19.67 17.64
N LEU A 272 -9.24 18.92 17.18
CA LEU A 272 -8.94 17.59 17.73
C LEU A 272 -8.58 17.67 19.22
N GLY A 273 -7.70 18.61 19.59
CA GLY A 273 -7.35 18.85 21.00
C GLY A 273 -8.56 19.26 21.86
N VAL A 274 -9.43 20.13 21.33
CA VAL A 274 -10.63 20.59 22.05
C VAL A 274 -11.67 19.48 22.21
N MET A 275 -11.86 18.63 21.20
CA MET A 275 -12.72 17.45 21.28
C MET A 275 -12.20 16.43 22.28
N THR A 276 -10.90 16.14 22.25
CA THR A 276 -10.24 15.24 23.19
C THR A 276 -10.51 15.70 24.62
N GLN A 277 -10.22 16.96 24.94
CA GLN A 277 -10.50 17.54 26.27
C GLN A 277 -11.99 17.49 26.64
N ALA A 278 -12.90 17.75 25.69
CA ALA A 278 -14.34 17.74 25.93
C ALA A 278 -14.94 16.33 26.13
N THR A 279 -14.19 15.27 25.80
CA THR A 279 -14.62 13.85 25.87
C THR A 279 -13.79 13.01 26.85
N MET A 280 -12.84 13.63 27.57
CA MET A 280 -12.06 12.96 28.61
C MET A 280 -12.95 12.39 29.72
N LYS A 281 -12.57 11.20 30.20
CA LYS A 281 -13.26 10.50 31.29
C LYS A 281 -12.25 9.69 32.10
N ASP A 282 -12.29 9.81 33.42
CA ASP A 282 -11.44 9.03 34.35
C ASP A 282 -9.93 9.08 33.95
N ASP A 283 -9.44 10.29 33.66
CA ASP A 283 -8.09 10.60 33.15
C ASP A 283 -7.67 9.88 31.85
N LYS A 284 -8.66 9.37 31.10
CA LYS A 284 -8.50 8.76 29.79
C LYS A 284 -9.10 9.62 28.69
N CYS A 285 -8.49 9.53 27.51
CA CYS A 285 -8.97 10.18 26.31
C CYS A 285 -9.87 9.22 25.53
N LEU A 286 -10.91 9.76 24.89
CA LEU A 286 -11.67 9.04 23.88
C LEU A 286 -10.74 8.69 22.72
N ASN A 287 -10.80 7.45 22.24
CA ASN A 287 -10.11 7.07 21.02
C ASN A 287 -10.87 7.67 19.82
N SER A 288 -10.22 8.57 19.06
CA SER A 288 -10.83 9.23 17.90
C SER A 288 -11.06 8.29 16.71
N TYR A 289 -10.38 7.14 16.68
CA TYR A 289 -10.55 6.13 15.64
C TYR A 289 -11.66 5.12 15.97
N ASP A 290 -11.97 4.93 17.26
CA ASP A 290 -13.06 4.07 17.74
C ASP A 290 -13.69 4.63 19.02
N THR A 291 -14.84 5.29 18.88
CA THR A 291 -15.50 5.95 20.01
C THR A 291 -16.19 5.00 21.00
N ARG A 292 -15.96 3.69 20.89
CA ARG A 292 -16.29 2.69 21.93
C ARG A 292 -15.19 2.60 23.00
N GLU A 293 -13.97 3.05 22.72
CA GLU A 293 -12.81 2.89 23.61
C GLU A 293 -12.33 4.22 24.24
N TRP A 294 -11.98 4.17 25.54
CA TRP A 294 -11.23 5.23 26.22
C TRP A 294 -9.87 4.66 26.66
N THR A 295 -8.79 5.29 26.21
CA THR A 295 -7.41 4.84 26.38
C THR A 295 -6.58 5.88 27.14
N THR A 296 -5.37 5.51 27.56
CA THR A 296 -4.40 6.49 28.06
C THR A 296 -4.18 7.56 26.98
N CYS A 297 -4.27 8.83 27.34
CA CYS A 297 -4.08 9.93 26.40
C CYS A 297 -2.72 9.83 25.70
N GLY A 298 -2.71 9.84 24.36
CA GLY A 298 -1.50 9.64 23.54
C GLY A 298 -1.06 8.18 23.38
N ALA A 299 -1.84 7.20 23.83
CA ALA A 299 -1.59 5.80 23.49
C ALA A 299 -1.77 5.56 21.98
N GLU A 300 -0.83 4.81 21.40
CA GLU A 300 -0.91 4.34 20.03
C GLU A 300 -2.11 3.38 19.83
N TRP A 301 -2.72 3.43 18.64
CA TRP A 301 -3.83 2.57 18.23
C TRP A 301 -3.59 2.12 16.77
N PRO A 302 -3.96 0.89 16.40
CA PRO A 302 -4.57 -0.15 17.24
C PRO A 302 -3.56 -0.88 18.14
N ARG A 303 -4.06 -1.70 19.06
CA ARG A 303 -3.24 -2.49 20.00
C ARG A 303 -2.20 -3.40 19.33
N ASP A 304 -2.42 -3.78 18.08
CA ASP A 304 -1.50 -4.64 17.33
C ASP A 304 -0.28 -3.90 16.75
N LEU A 305 -0.30 -2.55 16.76
CA LEU A 305 0.78 -1.72 16.25
C LEU A 305 2.09 -1.90 17.05
N GLU A 306 2.01 -2.23 18.34
CA GLU A 306 3.19 -2.46 19.18
C GLU A 306 4.03 -3.64 18.67
N GLN A 307 3.40 -4.80 18.39
CA GLN A 307 4.14 -5.95 17.86
C GLN A 307 4.58 -5.76 16.40
N VAL A 308 3.78 -5.06 15.57
CA VAL A 308 4.17 -4.72 14.18
C VAL A 308 5.40 -3.82 14.18
N THR A 309 5.42 -2.79 15.03
CA THR A 309 6.59 -1.90 15.19
C THR A 309 7.83 -2.65 15.65
N LYS A 310 7.70 -3.59 16.60
CA LYS A 310 8.82 -4.44 17.04
C LYS A 310 9.32 -5.36 15.90
N TYR A 311 8.40 -5.94 15.14
CA TYR A 311 8.70 -6.85 14.04
C TYR A 311 9.43 -6.15 12.90
N LEU A 312 8.92 -5.00 12.43
CA LEU A 312 9.52 -4.22 11.33
C LEU A 312 10.84 -3.52 11.71
N ARG A 313 11.22 -3.53 12.99
CA ARG A 313 12.53 -3.08 13.48
C ARG A 313 13.56 -4.22 13.63
N ARG A 314 13.17 -5.49 13.47
CA ARG A 314 14.12 -6.62 13.48
C ARG A 314 15.05 -6.55 12.27
N LYS A 315 16.35 -6.76 12.49
CA LYS A 315 17.35 -6.69 11.43
C LYS A 315 17.14 -7.76 10.35
N ASP A 316 16.87 -8.99 10.77
CA ASP A 316 16.57 -10.11 9.88
C ASP A 316 15.30 -9.88 9.02
N VAL A 317 14.26 -9.27 9.60
CA VAL A 317 13.04 -8.86 8.88
C VAL A 317 13.36 -7.78 7.85
N ILE A 318 14.10 -6.73 8.24
CA ILE A 318 14.53 -5.65 7.32
C ILE A 318 15.34 -6.21 6.14
N THR A 319 16.25 -7.15 6.39
CA THR A 319 17.03 -7.83 5.34
C THR A 319 16.14 -8.72 4.46
N ALA A 320 15.24 -9.52 5.02
CA ALA A 320 14.32 -10.38 4.25
C ALA A 320 13.32 -9.58 3.40
N LEU A 321 13.00 -8.36 3.84
CA LEU A 321 12.17 -7.39 3.13
C LEU A 321 12.94 -6.54 2.11
N HIS A 322 14.25 -6.74 1.94
CA HIS A 322 15.11 -5.91 1.07
C HIS A 322 15.05 -4.41 1.43
N ALA A 323 14.80 -4.09 2.70
CA ALA A 323 14.60 -2.74 3.20
C ALA A 323 15.88 -2.11 3.81
N ASP A 324 17.01 -2.82 3.74
CA ASP A 324 18.33 -2.35 4.17
C ASP A 324 18.82 -1.17 3.31
N ASN A 325 18.74 0.04 3.85
CA ASN A 325 19.31 1.24 3.24
C ASN A 325 20.35 1.89 4.17
N PRO A 326 21.66 1.92 3.82
CA PRO A 326 22.70 2.53 4.65
C PRO A 326 22.58 4.07 4.76
N SER A 327 21.77 4.71 3.91
CA SER A 327 21.46 6.14 3.98
C SER A 327 20.25 6.45 4.87
N ARG A 328 19.54 5.44 5.37
CA ARG A 328 18.42 5.61 6.32
C ARG A 328 18.96 5.64 7.75
N THR A 329 18.83 6.78 8.41
CA THR A 329 19.36 7.00 9.77
C THR A 329 18.34 6.72 10.88
N GLN A 330 17.06 6.54 10.55
CA GLN A 330 15.97 6.33 11.51
C GLN A 330 15.39 4.91 11.40
N PRO A 331 14.98 4.30 12.53
CA PRO A 331 14.28 3.02 12.53
C PRO A 331 12.89 3.17 11.88
N TRP A 332 12.24 2.04 11.55
CA TRP A 332 10.86 2.09 11.06
C TRP A 332 9.91 2.68 12.11
N THR A 333 9.03 3.56 11.67
CA THR A 333 8.01 4.24 12.46
C THR A 333 6.68 4.14 11.73
N HIS A 334 5.61 3.91 12.48
CA HIS A 334 4.23 3.86 12.01
C HIS A 334 3.87 5.05 11.12
N CYS A 335 3.87 6.26 11.69
CA CYS A 335 3.76 7.52 10.96
C CYS A 335 5.04 8.34 11.12
N ALA A 336 5.58 8.85 10.01
CA ALA A 336 6.80 9.64 9.99
C ALA A 336 6.51 11.11 10.38
N PRO A 337 6.92 11.60 11.57
CA PRO A 337 6.55 12.95 12.01
C PRO A 337 7.12 14.07 11.12
N SER A 338 8.27 13.81 10.48
CA SER A 338 8.90 14.71 9.53
C SER A 338 8.10 14.89 8.23
N VAL A 339 7.34 13.88 7.81
CA VAL A 339 6.43 13.99 6.65
C VAL A 339 5.20 14.79 7.08
N GLY A 340 4.53 14.39 8.16
CA GLY A 340 3.34 15.08 8.67
C GLY A 340 3.58 16.57 8.97
N ALA A 341 4.74 16.93 9.52
CA ALA A 341 5.09 18.32 9.79
C ALA A 341 5.34 19.19 8.53
N LYS A 342 5.63 18.58 7.37
CA LYS A 342 5.97 19.29 6.12
C LYS A 342 4.82 19.25 5.10
N PHE A 343 3.96 18.24 5.15
CA PHE A 343 2.91 17.97 4.15
C PHE A 343 1.62 18.76 4.44
N TRP A 344 1.71 20.10 4.45
CA TRP A 344 0.57 21.00 4.70
C TRP A 344 -0.21 21.41 3.44
N THR A 345 0.31 21.11 2.25
CA THR A 345 -0.40 21.26 0.96
C THR A 345 -1.01 22.66 0.68
N PRO A 346 -0.28 23.78 0.92
CA PRO A 346 -0.82 25.14 0.77
C PRO A 346 -1.33 25.48 -0.64
N GLU A 347 -0.86 24.80 -1.69
CA GLU A 347 -1.28 25.03 -3.08
C GLU A 347 -2.26 23.98 -3.63
N SER A 348 -2.55 22.92 -2.87
CA SER A 348 -3.54 21.88 -3.24
C SER A 348 -4.95 22.27 -2.79
N ALA A 349 -5.97 21.93 -3.58
CA ALA A 349 -7.37 22.00 -3.18
C ALA A 349 -7.84 20.65 -2.60
N PRO A 350 -8.86 20.62 -1.73
CA PRO A 350 -9.47 19.37 -1.26
C PRO A 350 -9.86 18.43 -2.40
N SER A 351 -9.49 17.16 -2.26
CA SER A 351 -9.62 16.13 -3.31
C SER A 351 -11.04 15.89 -3.81
N ILE A 352 -12.08 16.21 -3.00
CA ILE A 352 -13.49 16.22 -3.42
C ILE A 352 -13.73 17.04 -4.71
N SER A 353 -12.89 18.05 -4.99
CA SER A 353 -12.95 18.85 -6.22
C SER A 353 -12.62 18.06 -7.50
N LEU A 354 -11.90 16.93 -7.39
CA LEU A 354 -11.56 16.04 -8.50
C LEU A 354 -12.63 14.96 -8.76
N PHE A 355 -13.54 14.73 -7.81
CA PHE A 355 -14.55 13.67 -7.91
C PHE A 355 -15.45 13.78 -9.15
N PRO A 356 -15.97 14.96 -9.55
CA PRO A 356 -16.88 15.04 -10.70
C PRO A 356 -16.23 14.52 -11.99
N SER A 357 -15.01 14.97 -12.30
CA SER A 357 -14.27 14.54 -13.51
C SER A 357 -13.74 13.11 -13.46
N LEU A 358 -13.58 12.54 -12.27
CA LEU A 358 -13.24 11.12 -12.10
C LEU A 358 -14.49 10.24 -12.26
N LEU A 359 -15.64 10.63 -11.69
CA LEU A 359 -16.91 9.90 -11.74
C LEU A 359 -17.54 9.84 -13.15
N GLU A 360 -17.16 10.74 -14.05
CA GLU A 360 -17.46 10.65 -15.49
C GLU A 360 -16.80 9.44 -16.17
N LYS A 361 -15.69 8.93 -15.61
CA LYS A 361 -14.82 7.92 -16.25
C LYS A 361 -14.75 6.58 -15.50
N ILE A 362 -14.67 6.64 -14.17
CA ILE A 362 -14.42 5.49 -13.31
C ILE A 362 -15.34 5.52 -12.07
N PRO A 363 -15.76 4.35 -11.55
CA PRO A 363 -16.51 4.29 -10.31
C PRO A 363 -15.65 4.64 -9.09
N ILE A 364 -16.28 5.28 -8.11
CA ILE A 364 -15.69 5.57 -6.79
C ILE A 364 -16.59 4.93 -5.74
N LEU A 365 -15.99 4.17 -4.81
CA LEU A 365 -16.63 3.68 -3.60
C LEU A 365 -16.02 4.39 -2.40
N LEU A 366 -16.86 5.09 -1.65
CA LEU A 366 -16.55 5.61 -0.33
C LEU A 366 -17.12 4.64 0.70
N TYR A 367 -16.35 4.30 1.74
CA TYR A 367 -16.86 3.52 2.87
C TYR A 367 -16.47 4.15 4.19
N ALA A 368 -17.27 3.96 5.24
CA ALA A 368 -16.99 4.53 6.56
C ALA A 368 -17.51 3.64 7.70
N GLY A 369 -16.67 3.36 8.70
CA GLY A 369 -17.10 2.79 9.97
C GLY A 369 -17.89 3.77 10.84
N ASP A 370 -19.04 3.34 11.35
CA ASP A 370 -19.96 4.17 12.16
C ASP A 370 -19.47 4.50 13.58
N LYS A 371 -18.30 3.99 14.01
CA LYS A 371 -17.64 4.30 15.30
C LYS A 371 -16.40 5.18 15.16
N ASP A 372 -16.04 5.58 13.94
CA ASP A 372 -14.98 6.55 13.69
C ASP A 372 -15.46 7.99 13.96
N LEU A 373 -14.67 8.76 14.71
CA LEU A 373 -14.87 10.19 14.91
C LEU A 373 -13.97 11.03 14.00
N ILE A 374 -12.71 10.64 13.75
CA ILE A 374 -11.73 11.48 13.05
C ILE A 374 -12.08 11.65 11.57
N CYS A 375 -12.71 10.66 10.94
CA CYS A 375 -13.29 10.78 9.60
C CYS A 375 -14.73 10.25 9.56
N ALA A 376 -15.51 10.67 10.56
CA ALA A 376 -16.90 10.26 10.77
C ALA A 376 -17.75 10.25 9.49
N GLY A 377 -18.46 9.13 9.27
CA GLY A 377 -19.28 8.89 8.07
C GLY A 377 -20.25 10.04 7.73
N MET A 378 -20.83 10.71 8.73
CA MET A 378 -21.72 11.86 8.51
C MET A 378 -21.07 13.03 7.76
N GLY A 379 -19.75 13.24 7.92
CA GLY A 379 -19.02 14.27 7.18
C GLY A 379 -18.81 13.87 5.72
N ILE A 380 -18.72 12.58 5.45
CA ILE A 380 -18.67 12.01 4.10
C ILE A 380 -20.06 12.06 3.45
N GLU A 381 -21.12 11.66 4.16
CA GLU A 381 -22.53 11.82 3.74
C GLU A 381 -22.83 13.28 3.37
N ALA A 382 -22.50 14.24 4.25
CA ALA A 382 -22.69 15.67 3.99
C ALA A 382 -21.86 16.21 2.80
N ALA A 383 -20.68 15.63 2.53
CA ALA A 383 -19.91 15.95 1.34
C ALA A 383 -20.59 15.43 0.07
N ILE A 384 -21.12 14.20 0.09
CA ILE A 384 -21.85 13.61 -1.03
C ILE A 384 -23.15 14.38 -1.32
N GLU A 385 -23.92 14.74 -0.29
CA GLU A 385 -25.14 15.57 -0.42
C GLU A 385 -24.88 16.90 -1.14
N LYS A 386 -23.67 17.46 -0.98
CA LYS A 386 -23.27 18.72 -1.63
C LYS A 386 -22.59 18.51 -2.99
N LEU A 387 -22.03 17.34 -3.26
CA LEU A 387 -21.33 17.03 -4.51
C LEU A 387 -22.32 17.03 -5.69
N GLU A 388 -21.90 17.65 -6.78
CA GLU A 388 -22.58 17.56 -8.08
C GLU A 388 -21.64 16.83 -9.05
N TRP A 389 -22.15 15.76 -9.65
CA TRP A 389 -21.44 14.92 -10.62
C TRP A 389 -22.45 14.39 -11.62
N ASN A 390 -22.06 13.94 -12.81
CA ASN A 390 -22.93 13.23 -13.77
C ASN A 390 -24.37 13.81 -13.87
N GLY A 391 -24.48 15.13 -14.01
CA GLY A 391 -25.72 15.88 -14.25
C GLY A 391 -26.68 16.13 -13.08
N ALA A 392 -26.36 15.74 -11.84
CA ALA A 392 -27.19 16.04 -10.67
C ALA A 392 -26.43 16.00 -9.33
N LYS A 393 -27.03 16.60 -8.30
CA LYS A 393 -26.45 16.78 -6.96
C LYS A 393 -26.94 15.72 -5.97
N GLY A 394 -26.03 15.21 -5.13
CA GLY A 394 -26.33 14.18 -4.12
C GLY A 394 -26.77 12.85 -4.74
N PHE A 395 -27.23 11.91 -3.91
CA PHE A 395 -27.71 10.61 -4.40
C PHE A 395 -29.04 10.70 -5.17
N GLY A 396 -29.75 11.84 -5.14
CA GLY A 396 -31.06 12.00 -5.77
C GLY A 396 -32.08 11.11 -5.07
N ASP A 397 -32.85 10.36 -5.85
CA ASP A 397 -33.87 9.41 -5.36
C ASP A 397 -33.29 8.01 -5.02
N ALA A 398 -31.96 7.85 -4.95
CA ALA A 398 -31.34 6.57 -4.63
C ALA A 398 -31.32 6.33 -3.11
N GLU A 399 -32.20 5.46 -2.65
CA GLU A 399 -32.35 5.08 -1.24
C GLU A 399 -31.22 4.16 -0.73
N PRO A 400 -30.78 4.29 0.53
CA PRO A 400 -29.85 3.34 1.16
C PRO A 400 -30.47 1.96 1.34
N LEU A 401 -29.77 0.92 0.89
CA LEU A 401 -30.18 -0.48 0.99
C LEU A 401 -29.47 -1.20 2.14
N GLU A 402 -30.19 -2.07 2.84
CA GLU A 402 -29.66 -2.86 3.96
C GLU A 402 -28.70 -3.94 3.47
N TRP A 403 -27.43 -3.87 3.87
CA TRP A 403 -26.40 -4.83 3.49
C TRP A 403 -26.14 -5.83 4.62
N ASN A 404 -26.21 -7.12 4.30
CA ASN A 404 -26.02 -8.23 5.24
C ASN A 404 -24.95 -9.17 4.71
N VAL A 405 -24.04 -9.65 5.57
CA VAL A 405 -22.95 -10.57 5.24
C VAL A 405 -22.85 -11.63 6.35
N ASP A 406 -22.74 -12.90 5.94
CA ASP A 406 -22.71 -14.09 6.82
C ASP A 406 -23.89 -14.17 7.81
N GLY A 407 -25.05 -13.65 7.40
CA GLY A 407 -26.24 -13.55 8.26
C GLY A 407 -26.23 -12.39 9.27
N GLU A 408 -25.12 -11.67 9.42
CA GLU A 408 -25.08 -10.41 10.17
C GLU A 408 -25.50 -9.22 9.29
N HIS A 409 -26.20 -8.25 9.86
CA HIS A 409 -26.35 -6.94 9.21
C HIS A 409 -25.00 -6.20 9.30
N ALA A 410 -24.39 -5.95 8.14
CA ALA A 410 -23.07 -5.33 8.00
C ALA A 410 -23.17 -3.79 7.93
N GLY A 411 -24.27 -3.25 7.40
CA GLY A 411 -24.53 -1.82 7.36
C GLY A 411 -25.46 -1.41 6.22
N ARG A 412 -25.20 -0.24 5.61
CA ARG A 412 -26.04 0.34 4.54
C ARG A 412 -25.22 0.60 3.27
N TRP A 413 -25.84 0.39 2.11
CA TRP A 413 -25.21 0.51 0.80
C TRP A 413 -26.07 1.42 -0.11
N THR A 414 -25.48 2.49 -0.63
CA THR A 414 -26.15 3.42 -1.57
C THR A 414 -25.30 3.57 -2.83
N THR A 415 -25.90 3.51 -4.02
CA THR A 415 -25.17 3.70 -5.28
C THR A 415 -25.98 4.57 -6.24
N ALA A 416 -25.37 5.62 -6.78
CA ALA A 416 -25.90 6.35 -7.92
C ALA A 416 -24.78 6.86 -8.83
N ARG A 417 -24.95 6.68 -10.14
CA ARG A 417 -24.21 7.42 -11.18
C ARG A 417 -22.68 7.34 -10.98
N ASN A 418 -22.17 6.11 -10.84
CA ASN A 418 -20.77 5.74 -10.57
C ASN A 418 -20.23 6.01 -9.16
N LEU A 419 -20.97 6.67 -8.27
CA LEU A 419 -20.60 6.83 -6.86
C LEU A 419 -21.33 5.78 -6.00
N THR A 420 -20.60 5.09 -5.14
CA THR A 420 -21.13 4.20 -4.10
C THR A 420 -20.71 4.70 -2.72
N TYR A 421 -21.61 4.65 -1.75
CA TYR A 421 -21.32 4.86 -0.33
C TYR A 421 -21.74 3.63 0.49
N VAL A 422 -20.85 3.16 1.35
CA VAL A 422 -21.07 2.02 2.25
C VAL A 422 -20.80 2.44 3.70
N GLU A 423 -21.85 2.53 4.51
CA GLU A 423 -21.71 2.68 5.96
C GLU A 423 -21.51 1.28 6.57
N PHE A 424 -20.44 1.09 7.34
CA PHE A 424 -20.17 -0.13 8.10
C PHE A 424 -20.64 0.04 9.55
N ARG A 425 -21.53 -0.86 9.99
CA ARG A 425 -22.05 -0.84 11.35
C ARG A 425 -21.09 -1.51 12.34
N ASN A 426 -20.94 -0.87 13.49
CA ASN A 426 -20.08 -1.24 14.60
C ASN A 426 -18.61 -1.41 14.21
N SER A 427 -18.09 -0.45 13.45
CA SER A 427 -16.72 -0.47 12.89
C SER A 427 -15.97 0.84 13.14
N SER A 428 -14.67 0.75 13.44
CA SER A 428 -13.74 1.87 13.64
C SER A 428 -13.28 2.48 12.31
N HIS A 429 -12.29 3.38 12.40
CA HIS A 429 -11.53 3.93 11.27
C HIS A 429 -10.94 2.86 10.33
N MET A 430 -10.33 1.81 10.88
CA MET A 430 -9.73 0.69 10.14
C MET A 430 -10.76 -0.42 9.91
N VAL A 431 -11.73 -0.16 9.03
CA VAL A 431 -12.86 -1.09 8.76
C VAL A 431 -12.43 -2.54 8.45
N PRO A 432 -11.39 -2.82 7.65
CA PRO A 432 -10.98 -4.20 7.37
C PRO A 432 -10.39 -4.91 8.60
N MET A 433 -9.96 -4.19 9.63
CA MET A 433 -9.52 -4.77 10.91
C MET A 433 -10.72 -5.28 11.73
N ASP A 434 -11.79 -4.47 11.87
CA ASP A 434 -12.99 -4.84 12.66
C ASP A 434 -13.91 -5.84 11.94
N LYS A 435 -14.13 -5.62 10.63
CA LYS A 435 -15.11 -6.32 9.82
C LYS A 435 -14.48 -6.96 8.57
N PRO A 436 -13.44 -7.81 8.71
CA PRO A 436 -12.66 -8.34 7.60
C PRO A 436 -13.49 -9.11 6.56
N VAL A 437 -14.52 -9.85 7.00
CA VAL A 437 -15.41 -10.61 6.10
C VAL A 437 -16.24 -9.67 5.22
N ALA A 438 -16.88 -8.66 5.82
CA ALA A 438 -17.70 -7.70 5.08
C ALA A 438 -16.84 -6.77 4.21
N ALA A 439 -15.69 -6.30 4.71
CA ALA A 439 -14.75 -5.51 3.93
C ALA A 439 -14.24 -6.26 2.68
N HIS A 440 -14.04 -7.58 2.79
CA HIS A 440 -13.70 -8.42 1.64
C HIS A 440 -14.87 -8.61 0.66
N ASP A 441 -16.11 -8.85 1.13
CA ASP A 441 -17.30 -8.90 0.27
C ASP A 441 -17.50 -7.59 -0.51
N MET A 442 -17.37 -6.44 0.15
CA MET A 442 -17.41 -5.12 -0.49
C MET A 442 -16.38 -4.99 -1.61
N LEU A 443 -15.11 -5.37 -1.36
CA LEU A 443 -14.06 -5.36 -2.39
C LEU A 443 -14.43 -6.24 -3.59
N LEU A 444 -14.88 -7.48 -3.35
CA LEU A 444 -15.21 -8.43 -4.42
C LEU A 444 -16.39 -7.94 -5.26
N ARG A 445 -17.42 -7.36 -4.62
CA ARG A 445 -18.56 -6.71 -5.28
C ARG A 445 -18.11 -5.54 -6.15
N PHE A 446 -17.32 -4.62 -5.61
CA PHE A 446 -16.84 -3.43 -6.34
C PHE A 446 -15.93 -3.79 -7.52
N MET A 447 -15.04 -4.76 -7.35
CA MET A 447 -14.19 -5.27 -8.42
C MET A 447 -14.92 -6.19 -9.41
N GLN A 448 -16.18 -6.57 -9.14
CA GLN A 448 -16.97 -7.53 -9.92
C GLN A 448 -16.24 -8.87 -10.10
N VAL A 449 -15.79 -9.47 -8.99
CA VAL A 449 -15.08 -10.76 -9.01
C VAL A 449 -16.08 -11.91 -9.17
N ASP A 450 -15.95 -12.64 -10.26
CA ASP A 450 -16.64 -13.92 -10.48
C ASP A 450 -16.00 -15.01 -9.60
N THR A 451 -16.58 -15.25 -8.43
CA THR A 451 -16.13 -16.28 -7.48
C THR A 451 -16.70 -17.68 -7.77
N LEU A 452 -17.60 -17.83 -8.77
CA LEU A 452 -18.12 -19.14 -9.16
C LEU A 452 -17.08 -19.92 -9.96
N HIS A 453 -16.33 -19.22 -10.82
CA HIS A 453 -15.22 -19.79 -11.58
C HIS A 453 -13.87 -19.70 -10.86
N SER A 454 -13.79 -18.89 -9.80
CA SER A 454 -12.57 -18.69 -9.01
C SER A 454 -12.62 -19.52 -7.72
N ALA A 455 -11.95 -20.68 -7.71
CA ALA A 455 -11.99 -21.60 -6.57
C ALA A 455 -11.35 -21.00 -5.31
N GLY A 456 -12.17 -20.57 -4.34
CA GLY A 456 -11.73 -20.06 -3.04
C GLY A 456 -12.85 -20.04 -2.00
N SER A 457 -12.51 -19.71 -0.75
CA SER A 457 -13.44 -19.80 0.39
C SER A 457 -14.52 -18.71 0.42
N ALA A 458 -14.23 -17.50 -0.06
CA ALA A 458 -15.20 -16.40 -0.11
C ALA A 458 -16.47 -16.73 -0.93
N ALA A 459 -16.38 -17.63 -1.91
CA ALA A 459 -17.52 -18.16 -2.67
C ALA A 459 -18.58 -18.91 -1.83
N ARG A 460 -18.36 -19.05 -0.52
CA ARG A 460 -19.25 -19.77 0.42
C ARG A 460 -19.92 -18.85 1.44
N ILE A 461 -19.55 -17.57 1.48
CA ILE A 461 -20.07 -16.61 2.46
C ILE A 461 -21.32 -15.95 1.86
N PRO A 462 -22.52 -16.11 2.45
CA PRO A 462 -23.72 -15.49 1.94
C PRO A 462 -23.72 -13.99 2.24
N SER A 463 -24.03 -13.17 1.25
CA SER A 463 -24.15 -11.71 1.36
C SER A 463 -25.35 -11.21 0.55
N ARG A 464 -25.98 -10.09 0.91
CA ARG A 464 -27.07 -9.46 0.12
C ARG A 464 -27.15 -7.96 0.36
N ILE A 465 -27.60 -7.22 -0.65
CA ILE A 465 -27.94 -5.80 -0.54
C ILE A 465 -29.45 -5.64 -0.79
N GLY A 466 -30.19 -5.12 0.18
CA GLY A 466 -31.66 -4.99 0.10
C GLY A 466 -32.36 -6.34 -0.12
N ASP A 467 -33.34 -6.33 -1.02
CA ASP A 467 -34.15 -7.51 -1.41
C ASP A 467 -33.47 -8.38 -2.49
N GLU A 468 -32.19 -8.17 -2.79
CA GLU A 468 -31.41 -9.11 -3.61
C GLU A 468 -31.52 -10.52 -3.06
N ALA A 469 -31.76 -11.50 -3.94
CA ALA A 469 -31.66 -12.91 -3.59
C ALA A 469 -30.29 -13.17 -2.94
N ALA A 470 -30.29 -13.83 -1.77
CA ALA A 470 -29.10 -13.98 -0.94
C ALA A 470 -27.93 -14.53 -1.76
N THR A 471 -26.98 -13.64 -2.06
CA THR A 471 -25.83 -13.93 -2.91
C THR A 471 -24.88 -14.79 -2.10
N VAL A 472 -24.92 -16.12 -2.27
CA VAL A 472 -23.77 -17.02 -1.96
C VAL A 472 -22.68 -16.79 -3.03
N LEU A 473 -22.41 -15.51 -3.34
CA LEU A 473 -21.93 -15.01 -4.64
C LEU A 473 -22.49 -15.87 -5.81
N GLY A 474 -23.81 -16.09 -5.78
CA GLY A 474 -24.39 -17.41 -6.04
C GLY A 474 -25.04 -17.60 -7.42
N ALA A 475 -24.37 -18.40 -8.25
CA ALA A 475 -24.96 -19.43 -9.09
C ALA A 475 -26.00 -18.98 -10.16
N THR A 476 -25.56 -18.16 -11.10
CA THR A 476 -26.12 -18.20 -12.47
C THR A 476 -25.43 -19.30 -13.29
N HIS A 477 -26.19 -19.98 -14.14
CA HIS A 477 -25.65 -20.82 -15.21
C HIS A 477 -24.76 -19.97 -16.17
N PRO A 478 -23.88 -20.60 -16.99
CA PRO A 478 -23.01 -19.87 -17.94
C PRO A 478 -23.74 -19.03 -19.01
N ASN A 479 -25.07 -19.16 -19.12
CA ASN A 479 -25.97 -18.37 -19.98
C ASN A 479 -26.75 -17.27 -19.20
N GLY A 480 -26.41 -17.00 -17.94
CA GLY A 480 -27.02 -15.95 -17.13
C GLY A 480 -28.31 -16.32 -16.38
N SER A 481 -28.93 -17.48 -16.62
CA SER A 481 -30.14 -17.89 -15.88
C SER A 481 -29.81 -18.35 -14.45
N THR A 482 -30.61 -17.94 -13.46
CA THR A 482 -30.49 -18.40 -12.07
C THR A 482 -30.83 -19.90 -11.94
N LEU A 483 -30.16 -20.59 -11.00
CA LEU A 483 -30.46 -21.99 -10.70
C LEU A 483 -31.80 -22.12 -9.95
N ALA A 484 -32.82 -22.64 -10.65
CA ALA A 484 -34.08 -23.04 -10.06
C ALA A 484 -33.84 -24.09 -8.96
N GLY A 485 -34.16 -23.73 -7.71
CA GLY A 485 -33.87 -24.51 -6.50
C GLY A 485 -33.39 -23.66 -5.33
N ALA A 486 -32.80 -22.48 -5.58
CA ALA A 486 -32.43 -21.53 -4.52
C ALA A 486 -33.65 -21.01 -3.72
N ALA A 487 -34.84 -21.00 -4.34
CA ALA A 487 -36.10 -20.62 -3.68
C ALA A 487 -36.64 -21.70 -2.72
N GLU A 488 -36.38 -22.99 -2.96
CA GLU A 488 -36.88 -24.07 -2.08
C GLU A 488 -36.10 -24.16 -0.76
N LEU A 489 -34.83 -23.74 -0.75
CA LEU A 489 -34.05 -23.60 0.50
C LEU A 489 -34.45 -22.38 1.33
N ALA A 490 -35.20 -21.43 0.76
CA ALA A 490 -35.76 -20.28 1.48
C ALA A 490 -37.17 -20.54 2.06
N ALA A 491 -37.86 -21.60 1.60
CA ALA A 491 -39.27 -21.88 1.90
C ALA A 491 -39.47 -22.98 2.97
N GLY A 492 -38.79 -22.86 4.11
CA GLY A 492 -38.93 -23.78 5.24
C GLY A 492 -40.00 -23.36 6.27
N GLY A 493 -41.30 -23.38 5.93
CA GLY A 493 -42.35 -23.04 6.91
C GLY A 493 -43.81 -23.01 6.47
N SER A 494 -44.49 -24.15 6.63
CA SER A 494 -45.97 -24.36 6.64
C SER A 494 -46.75 -24.38 5.31
N ASP A 495 -47.76 -25.25 5.28
CA ASP A 495 -48.47 -25.75 4.10
C ASP A 495 -49.54 -24.81 3.52
N SER A 496 -49.74 -24.82 2.19
CA SER A 496 -50.90 -25.55 1.60
C SER A 496 -51.09 -25.39 0.08
N ALA A 497 -51.58 -26.48 -0.53
CA ALA A 497 -52.41 -26.56 -1.74
C ALA A 497 -51.88 -26.09 -3.12
N LEU A 498 -51.56 -27.10 -3.95
CA LEU A 498 -51.65 -27.10 -5.42
C LEU A 498 -52.87 -26.35 -6.00
N SER A 499 -52.66 -25.66 -7.13
CA SER A 499 -53.50 -25.85 -8.33
C SER A 499 -52.73 -25.51 -9.61
N THR A 500 -52.91 -26.32 -10.65
CA THR A 500 -52.30 -26.21 -11.99
C THR A 500 -53.24 -25.57 -13.02
N GLY A 501 -52.67 -25.07 -14.13
CA GLY A 501 -53.33 -24.59 -15.36
C GLY A 501 -52.43 -23.55 -16.04
N ASP A 502 -51.73 -23.86 -17.14
CA ASP A 502 -52.23 -23.83 -18.54
C ASP A 502 -52.57 -22.38 -18.99
N GLU A 503 -52.06 -21.81 -20.09
CA GLU A 503 -51.34 -22.34 -21.28
C GLU A 503 -50.55 -21.22 -22.02
N ALA A 504 -49.51 -21.62 -22.78
CA ALA A 504 -48.89 -21.06 -24.00
C ALA A 504 -48.93 -19.53 -24.37
N GLY A 505 -47.79 -19.00 -24.85
CA GLY A 505 -47.73 -17.70 -25.55
C GLY A 505 -46.35 -17.21 -26.05
N GLU A 506 -45.82 -17.83 -27.12
CA GLU A 506 -44.75 -17.36 -28.04
C GLU A 506 -43.79 -16.22 -27.63
N ASP A 507 -42.53 -16.56 -27.30
CA ASP A 507 -41.42 -15.59 -27.25
C ASP A 507 -41.08 -15.06 -28.65
N LYS A 508 -41.02 -13.72 -28.79
CA LYS A 508 -40.39 -13.06 -29.93
C LYS A 508 -38.97 -12.65 -29.61
N GLU A 509 -38.05 -13.21 -30.39
CA GLU A 509 -36.63 -12.89 -30.44
C GLU A 509 -36.40 -11.37 -30.60
N LEU A 510 -35.80 -10.75 -29.57
CA LEU A 510 -35.25 -9.39 -29.63
C LEU A 510 -33.73 -9.51 -29.63
N THR A 511 -33.11 -8.98 -30.67
CA THR A 511 -31.69 -9.17 -30.99
C THR A 511 -30.79 -8.32 -30.10
N ASP A 512 -29.85 -8.96 -29.42
CA ASP A 512 -28.79 -8.31 -28.66
C ASP A 512 -27.59 -7.98 -29.58
N GLU A 513 -27.25 -6.69 -29.71
CA GLU A 513 -26.14 -6.23 -30.56
C GLU A 513 -24.79 -6.31 -29.83
N GLY A 514 -24.17 -7.49 -29.92
CA GLY A 514 -22.77 -7.56 -30.36
C GLY A 514 -21.67 -7.30 -29.34
N TYR A 515 -21.45 -8.24 -28.41
CA TYR A 515 -20.11 -8.50 -27.88
C TYR A 515 -19.70 -9.99 -27.94
N ASP A 516 -18.89 -10.30 -28.97
CA ASP A 516 -17.95 -11.43 -29.13
C ASP A 516 -18.45 -12.90 -29.00
N VAL A 517 -19.46 -13.27 -29.79
CA VAL A 517 -19.79 -14.69 -30.08
C VAL A 517 -18.83 -15.30 -31.14
N GLU A 518 -17.99 -14.50 -31.82
CA GLU A 518 -17.06 -15.00 -32.84
C GLU A 518 -15.77 -15.59 -32.26
N HIS A 519 -15.25 -15.12 -31.12
CA HIS A 519 -14.09 -15.76 -30.47
C HIS A 519 -14.32 -17.23 -30.13
N GLU A 520 -15.49 -17.56 -29.56
CA GLU A 520 -15.81 -18.93 -29.17
C GLU A 520 -16.00 -19.85 -30.39
N ARG A 521 -16.53 -19.32 -31.51
CA ARG A 521 -16.59 -20.05 -32.79
C ARG A 521 -15.20 -20.36 -33.36
N TYR A 522 -14.20 -19.52 -33.12
CA TYR A 522 -12.85 -19.71 -33.65
C TYR A 522 -11.97 -20.62 -32.76
N TYR A 523 -12.10 -20.54 -31.43
CA TYR A 523 -11.22 -21.23 -30.47
C TYR A 523 -11.85 -22.39 -29.67
N GLY A 524 -13.08 -22.81 -30.00
CA GLY A 524 -13.77 -23.90 -29.31
C GLY A 524 -12.97 -25.23 -29.22
N PRO A 525 -13.20 -26.03 -28.14
CA PRO A 525 -12.31 -27.13 -27.70
C PRO A 525 -12.16 -28.33 -28.65
N ARG A 526 -12.81 -28.31 -29.83
CA ARG A 526 -12.66 -29.34 -30.86
C ARG A 526 -11.49 -29.10 -31.83
N ARG A 527 -10.96 -27.87 -31.93
CA ARG A 527 -9.79 -27.56 -32.79
C ARG A 527 -8.45 -27.56 -32.05
N THR A 528 -8.42 -27.31 -30.75
CA THR A 528 -7.21 -27.46 -29.92
C THR A 528 -6.69 -28.91 -29.94
N ALA A 529 -7.57 -29.91 -29.88
CA ALA A 529 -7.18 -31.32 -30.04
C ALA A 529 -6.54 -31.60 -31.42
N ALA A 530 -7.09 -31.04 -32.50
CA ALA A 530 -6.52 -31.18 -33.84
C ALA A 530 -5.15 -30.49 -33.99
N LEU A 531 -4.98 -29.31 -33.37
CA LEU A 531 -3.70 -28.59 -33.35
C LEU A 531 -2.61 -29.39 -32.61
N VAL A 532 -2.95 -29.97 -31.45
CA VAL A 532 -2.03 -30.82 -30.67
C VAL A 532 -1.62 -32.07 -31.46
N VAL A 533 -2.56 -32.75 -32.11
CA VAL A 533 -2.25 -33.91 -32.99
C VAL A 533 -1.32 -33.50 -34.14
N LEU A 534 -1.56 -32.34 -34.77
CA LEU A 534 -0.75 -31.85 -35.88
C LEU A 534 0.68 -31.47 -35.45
N LEU A 535 0.84 -30.89 -34.25
CA LEU A 535 2.14 -30.62 -33.64
C LEU A 535 2.92 -31.90 -33.29
N VAL A 536 2.23 -32.93 -32.77
CA VAL A 536 2.84 -34.25 -32.49
C VAL A 536 3.31 -34.92 -33.80
N LEU A 537 2.51 -34.85 -34.86
CA LEU A 537 2.89 -35.38 -36.18
C LEU A 537 4.09 -34.63 -36.79
N LEU A 538 4.15 -33.30 -36.65
CA LEU A 538 5.32 -32.50 -37.05
C LEU A 538 6.58 -32.89 -36.27
N ALA A 539 6.49 -33.06 -34.95
CA ALA A 539 7.61 -33.50 -34.12
C ALA A 539 8.11 -34.89 -34.54
N ALA A 540 7.20 -35.83 -34.81
CA ALA A 540 7.54 -37.17 -35.30
C ALA A 540 8.21 -37.13 -36.68
N ALA A 541 7.73 -36.28 -37.60
CA ALA A 541 8.32 -36.09 -38.92
C ALA A 541 9.74 -35.49 -38.84
N VAL A 542 9.95 -34.47 -38.00
CA VAL A 542 11.27 -33.87 -37.76
C VAL A 542 12.23 -34.90 -37.16
N TRP A 543 11.78 -35.70 -36.18
CA TRP A 543 12.58 -36.78 -35.60
C TRP A 543 12.96 -37.84 -36.64
N ALA A 544 12.03 -38.28 -37.49
CA ALA A 544 12.29 -39.22 -38.57
C ALA A 544 13.29 -38.67 -39.60
N ILE A 545 13.19 -37.39 -39.97
CA ILE A 545 14.14 -36.71 -40.89
C ILE A 545 15.54 -36.64 -40.27
N LEU A 546 15.65 -36.31 -38.98
CA LEU A 546 16.93 -36.28 -38.27
C LEU A 546 17.54 -37.68 -38.14
N HIS A 547 16.72 -38.71 -37.90
CA HIS A 547 17.16 -40.11 -37.85
C HIS A 547 17.65 -40.59 -39.23
N TRP A 548 16.91 -40.29 -40.31
CA TRP A 548 17.31 -40.61 -41.69
C TRP A 548 18.59 -39.86 -42.12
N ARG A 549 18.74 -38.59 -41.74
CA ARG A 549 19.98 -37.82 -41.96
C ARG A 549 21.17 -38.40 -41.19
N ARG A 550 20.97 -38.91 -39.96
CA ARG A 550 22.00 -39.66 -39.22
C ARG A 550 22.36 -40.98 -39.91
N GLY A 551 21.38 -41.69 -40.47
CA GLY A 551 21.58 -42.88 -41.32
C GLY A 551 22.47 -42.59 -42.54
N LYS A 552 22.11 -41.61 -43.36
CA LYS A 552 22.90 -41.21 -44.55
C LYS A 552 24.31 -40.71 -44.23
N ARG A 553 24.54 -40.10 -43.05
CA ARG A 553 25.92 -39.76 -42.59
C ARG A 553 26.75 -41.01 -42.31
N ARG A 554 26.18 -42.08 -41.74
CA ARG A 554 26.88 -43.36 -41.51
C ARG A 554 27.21 -44.07 -42.83
N GLU A 555 26.37 -43.97 -43.86
CA GLU A 555 26.69 -44.50 -45.20
C GLU A 555 27.80 -43.72 -45.92
N ARG A 556 27.82 -42.38 -45.83
CA ARG A 556 28.94 -41.58 -46.38
C ARG A 556 30.28 -41.94 -45.73
N TYR A 557 30.31 -42.14 -44.42
CA TYR A 557 31.52 -42.60 -43.72
C TYR A 557 31.99 -43.99 -44.16
N ARG A 558 31.08 -44.91 -44.51
CA ARG A 558 31.45 -46.21 -45.10
C ARG A 558 32.00 -46.09 -46.53
N ARG A 559 31.48 -45.18 -47.37
CA ARG A 559 31.99 -44.97 -48.74
C ARG A 559 33.34 -44.24 -48.81
N LEU A 560 33.66 -43.39 -47.84
CA LEU A 560 34.95 -42.68 -47.78
C LEU A 560 36.12 -43.53 -47.24
N LYS A 561 35.84 -44.67 -46.58
CA LYS A 561 36.89 -45.55 -46.04
C LYS A 561 37.44 -46.58 -47.05
N GLY A 562 37.02 -46.50 -48.32
CA GLY A 562 37.31 -47.49 -49.37
C GLY A 562 38.29 -47.06 -50.47
N LYS A 563 38.84 -45.84 -50.44
CA LYS A 563 39.84 -45.37 -51.41
C LYS A 563 40.90 -44.52 -50.72
N GLY A 564 41.96 -45.19 -50.24
CA GLY A 564 43.17 -44.50 -49.82
C GLY A 564 44.12 -44.27 -51.00
N ARG A 565 44.86 -43.16 -50.97
CA ARG A 565 46.25 -43.12 -51.45
C ARG A 565 46.99 -42.00 -50.73
N ALA A 566 48.11 -42.35 -50.12
CA ALA A 566 49.03 -41.41 -49.52
C ALA A 566 49.96 -40.84 -50.60
N ILE A 567 50.41 -39.60 -50.39
CA ILE A 567 51.66 -39.06 -50.92
C ILE A 567 52.36 -38.38 -49.74
N ALA A 568 53.67 -38.60 -49.63
CA ALA A 568 54.57 -38.05 -48.62
C ALA A 568 55.84 -37.51 -49.33
N LEU A 569 56.84 -37.09 -48.53
CA LEU A 569 58.09 -36.39 -48.90
C LEU A 569 57.90 -34.87 -49.12
N GLU A 570 58.78 -33.97 -48.69
CA GLU A 570 59.98 -33.95 -47.80
C GLU A 570 60.07 -32.48 -47.30
N GLU A 571 60.32 -32.13 -46.03
CA GLU A 571 61.54 -32.25 -45.18
C GLU A 571 62.62 -31.16 -45.45
N ASP A 572 62.84 -30.33 -44.42
CA ASP A 572 64.08 -29.60 -44.03
C ASP A 572 63.73 -28.93 -42.66
N GLN A 573 64.13 -29.47 -41.49
CA GLN A 573 65.44 -29.33 -40.82
C GLN A 573 65.85 -27.86 -40.56
N ALA A 574 66.30 -27.42 -39.38
CA ALA A 574 66.67 -28.04 -38.09
C ALA A 574 66.44 -27.00 -36.94
N GLY A 575 66.59 -27.25 -35.63
CA GLY A 575 66.91 -28.46 -34.85
C GLY A 575 67.16 -28.12 -33.36
N ASP A 576 66.81 -29.06 -32.47
CA ASP A 576 67.48 -29.49 -31.21
C ASP A 576 67.98 -28.46 -30.16
N GLU A 577 67.43 -28.45 -28.93
CA GLU A 577 67.85 -29.21 -27.71
C GLU A 577 68.72 -28.34 -26.75
N ALA A 578 68.81 -28.53 -25.41
CA ALA A 578 68.19 -29.44 -24.43
C ALA A 578 68.16 -28.82 -23.01
N ARG A 579 67.46 -29.49 -22.08
CA ARG A 579 67.51 -29.33 -20.59
C ARG A 579 68.84 -29.92 -20.00
N PRO A 580 69.05 -30.02 -18.66
CA PRO A 580 68.87 -29.11 -17.50
C PRO A 580 70.12 -29.07 -16.55
N ARG A 581 70.14 -28.26 -15.45
CA ARG A 581 70.49 -28.70 -14.06
C ARG A 581 70.70 -27.60 -12.97
N ARG A 582 70.41 -28.05 -11.73
CA ARG A 582 70.75 -27.61 -10.35
C ARG A 582 72.03 -26.77 -10.08
N GLY A 583 71.97 -25.98 -8.98
CA GLY A 583 73.08 -25.64 -8.06
C GLY A 583 73.16 -24.15 -7.71
N ARG A 584 72.72 -23.63 -6.54
CA ARG A 584 73.14 -23.81 -5.13
C ARG A 584 74.45 -23.08 -4.75
N ARG A 585 74.30 -22.14 -3.78
CA ARG A 585 75.28 -21.62 -2.78
C ARG A 585 76.25 -20.44 -3.12
N SER A 586 75.91 -19.29 -2.53
CA SER A 586 76.69 -18.48 -1.56
C SER A 586 78.08 -17.92 -1.89
N GLY A 587 78.24 -16.60 -1.63
CA GLY A 587 79.44 -16.09 -0.96
C GLY A 587 79.87 -14.64 -1.27
N ARG A 588 79.64 -13.72 -0.29
CA ARG A 588 80.65 -12.85 0.40
C ARG A 588 81.57 -11.94 -0.48
N LYS A 589 81.89 -10.67 -0.18
CA LYS A 589 81.89 -9.75 1.00
C LYS A 589 81.68 -8.28 0.47
N SER A 590 81.71 -7.14 1.20
CA SER A 590 82.10 -6.78 2.59
C SER A 590 81.65 -5.36 2.97
N HIS A 591 81.32 -5.16 4.27
CA HIS A 591 81.56 -3.95 5.10
C HIS A 591 80.71 -2.69 4.80
N SER A 592 80.35 -1.83 5.78
CA SER A 592 80.69 -1.72 7.22
C SER A 592 79.51 -1.13 8.05
N GLY A 593 79.51 -1.27 9.39
CA GLY A 593 78.61 -0.49 10.28
C GLY A 593 78.03 -1.24 11.50
N THR A 594 78.64 -1.07 12.66
CA THR A 594 78.19 -1.49 14.02
C THR A 594 77.21 -0.48 14.65
N ALA A 595 76.33 -0.78 15.64
CA ALA A 595 75.96 -2.03 16.31
C ALA A 595 74.63 -1.91 17.12
N ALA A 596 73.94 -3.06 17.27
CA ALA A 596 73.19 -3.55 18.44
C ALA A 596 71.96 -2.81 19.07
N ARG A 597 70.83 -3.55 19.07
CA ARG A 597 69.89 -3.82 20.19
C ARG A 597 68.56 -3.03 20.27
N GLU A 598 67.50 -3.66 19.77
CA GLU A 598 66.07 -3.45 20.13
C GLU A 598 65.78 -3.88 21.60
N PRO A 599 64.57 -3.63 22.20
CA PRO A 599 63.32 -3.11 21.62
C PRO A 599 62.58 -2.02 22.44
N ARG A 600 61.62 -1.32 21.79
CA ARG A 600 60.28 -0.87 22.25
C ARG A 600 59.80 0.34 21.43
N PRO A 601 58.48 0.48 21.15
CA PRO A 601 57.90 1.73 20.70
C PRO A 601 57.71 2.68 21.89
N THR A 602 57.95 3.97 21.70
CA THR A 602 57.58 5.05 22.63
C THR A 602 56.49 5.92 22.02
N GLU A 603 55.62 6.40 22.91
CA GLU A 603 54.40 7.17 22.66
C GLU A 603 54.62 8.65 22.23
N PRO A 604 53.54 9.38 21.89
CA PRO A 604 53.61 10.72 21.30
C PRO A 604 53.62 11.85 22.34
N GLN A 605 53.56 13.10 21.86
CA GLN A 605 52.94 14.24 22.54
C GLN A 605 51.71 14.62 21.69
N GLU A 606 50.48 14.73 22.20
CA GLU A 606 49.97 15.69 23.18
C GLU A 606 50.26 17.15 22.75
N THR A 607 49.28 18.06 22.71
CA THR A 607 48.20 18.31 23.69
C THR A 607 46.77 18.25 23.07
N VAL A 608 45.69 17.78 23.72
CA VAL A 608 45.14 18.05 25.09
C VAL A 608 44.56 19.49 25.18
N ALA A 609 43.38 19.80 25.75
CA ALA A 609 42.45 19.15 26.69
C ALA A 609 40.96 19.27 26.21
N VAL A 610 39.98 18.38 26.50
CA VAL A 610 39.53 17.76 27.79
C VAL A 610 38.73 18.80 28.64
N PHE A 611 37.55 18.55 29.24
CA PHE A 611 36.99 17.42 30.01
C PHE A 611 35.54 17.04 29.57
N ASP A 612 34.96 15.83 29.73
CA ASP A 612 35.17 14.67 30.66
C ASP A 612 34.54 14.91 32.06
N VAL A 613 33.98 14.00 32.88
CA VAL A 613 33.74 12.53 32.97
C VAL A 613 32.28 12.37 33.49
N GLY A 614 31.47 11.31 33.32
CA GLY A 614 31.58 10.00 32.65
C GLY A 614 30.54 8.99 33.20
N GLU A 615 30.78 7.69 32.96
CA GLU A 615 30.07 6.46 33.42
C GLU A 615 30.49 6.06 34.88
N ASP A 616 30.03 5.00 35.58
CA ASP A 616 29.58 3.63 35.20
C ASP A 616 28.75 2.92 36.32
N ASP A 617 28.29 1.69 36.02
CA ASP A 617 27.38 0.80 36.79
C ASP A 617 27.92 0.16 38.11
N ASP A 618 27.03 -0.33 39.00
CA ASP A 618 26.89 -1.78 39.37
C ASP A 618 25.89 -2.07 40.52
N ASP A 619 25.42 -3.34 40.57
CA ASP A 619 24.38 -3.99 41.40
C ASP A 619 24.34 -3.73 42.94
N GLU A 620 23.13 -3.68 43.53
CA GLU A 620 22.63 -4.61 44.58
C GLU A 620 21.21 -4.26 45.13
N GLU A 621 20.33 -5.26 45.22
CA GLU A 621 19.11 -5.31 46.08
C GLU A 621 19.35 -6.44 47.13
N PRO A 622 18.63 -6.56 48.28
CA PRO A 622 17.42 -5.84 48.70
C PRO A 622 17.34 -5.49 50.22
N ASP A 623 16.10 -5.19 50.66
CA ASP A 623 15.51 -5.57 51.96
C ASP A 623 15.49 -4.54 53.13
N ARG A 624 14.30 -3.94 53.27
CA ARG A 624 13.45 -3.91 54.49
C ARG A 624 13.65 -2.90 55.63
N ARG A 625 12.44 -2.48 56.08
CA ARG A 625 11.98 -1.96 57.39
C ARG A 625 12.22 -0.46 57.65
N ASP A 626 11.18 0.35 57.72
CA ASP A 626 10.06 0.39 58.70
C ASP A 626 10.45 1.16 59.97
N HIS A 627 9.97 2.40 60.11
CA HIS A 627 9.06 2.78 61.21
C HIS A 627 8.61 4.26 61.20
N SER A 628 7.36 4.45 61.64
CA SER A 628 6.79 5.63 62.34
C SER A 628 7.30 7.04 61.95
N GLY A 629 6.47 7.94 61.42
CA GLY A 629 5.36 8.58 62.18
C GLY A 629 5.82 9.95 62.70
N ALA A 630 4.97 10.93 63.06
CA ALA A 630 3.52 11.07 63.00
C ALA A 630 3.17 12.56 63.18
N ARG A 631 1.90 12.96 62.94
CA ARG A 631 1.30 14.30 63.25
C ARG A 631 1.83 15.48 62.39
N SER A 632 1.07 16.53 62.10
CA SER A 632 -0.36 16.85 62.38
C SER A 632 -0.86 17.97 61.46
N SER A 633 -2.19 18.02 61.26
CA SER A 633 -3.03 19.18 60.87
C SER A 633 -2.35 20.56 60.68
N SER A 634 -2.69 21.32 59.64
CA SER A 634 -3.93 22.13 59.65
C SER A 634 -4.22 22.83 58.30
N ARG A 635 -5.38 23.50 58.23
CA ARG A 635 -5.96 24.17 57.05
C ARG A 635 -5.13 25.35 56.53
N GLY A 636 -5.23 25.60 55.22
CA GLY A 636 -4.95 26.89 54.58
C GLY A 636 -5.25 26.81 53.09
N GLU A 637 -6.11 27.69 52.58
CA GLU A 637 -6.34 27.87 51.14
C GLU A 637 -5.20 28.70 50.52
N ASP A 638 -4.80 28.39 49.27
CA ASP A 638 -4.67 29.32 48.15
C ASP A 638 -3.62 28.92 47.09
N THR A 639 -4.09 28.89 45.84
CA THR A 639 -3.41 29.25 44.57
C THR A 639 -2.14 28.53 44.05
N GLU A 640 -2.23 28.19 42.76
CA GLU A 640 -1.19 28.12 41.71
C GLU A 640 -0.36 26.84 41.41
N ALA A 641 -0.04 26.74 40.10
CA ALA A 641 1.11 26.07 39.47
C ALA A 641 1.11 24.54 39.18
N TRP A 642 0.23 24.08 38.28
CA TRP A 642 0.50 22.98 37.31
C TRP A 642 -0.33 23.26 36.03
N GLY A 643 0.14 23.10 34.80
CA GLY A 643 1.46 22.85 34.22
C GLY A 643 1.29 22.89 32.69
N ASP A 644 2.05 23.72 31.97
CA ASP A 644 1.76 24.11 30.57
C ASP A 644 2.07 22.98 29.56
N LEU A 645 1.05 22.18 29.21
CA LEU A 645 1.06 21.24 28.08
C LEU A 645 0.39 21.86 26.84
N GLY A 646 0.94 22.98 26.37
CA GLY A 646 0.36 23.78 25.27
C GLY A 646 1.32 24.30 24.20
N ARG A 647 2.63 23.98 24.25
CA ARG A 647 3.63 24.51 23.29
C ARG A 647 4.45 23.44 22.58
N ALA A 648 3.97 23.03 21.42
CA ALA A 648 4.75 22.29 20.42
C ALA A 648 4.33 22.61 18.97
N ALA A 649 3.74 23.79 18.71
CA ALA A 649 3.11 24.11 17.42
C ALA A 649 3.34 25.55 16.90
N ASP A 650 4.11 26.40 17.59
CA ASP A 650 4.22 27.85 17.26
C ASP A 650 5.64 28.31 16.84
N GLU A 651 6.65 27.44 16.86
CA GLU A 651 8.03 27.78 16.48
C GLU A 651 8.47 27.01 15.22
N GLY A 652 8.03 27.51 14.05
CA GLY A 652 8.30 26.83 12.77
C GLY A 652 7.95 27.61 11.49
N ASN A 653 7.97 28.96 11.49
CA ASN A 653 7.63 29.75 10.30
C ASN A 653 8.67 30.84 9.96
N PRO A 654 9.63 30.57 9.04
CA PRO A 654 10.71 31.49 8.69
C PRO A 654 10.34 32.51 7.60
N TRP A 655 9.20 33.20 7.74
CA TRP A 655 8.77 34.26 6.80
C TRP A 655 8.20 35.52 7.49
N LYS A 656 8.93 36.06 8.47
CA LYS A 656 8.77 37.46 8.91
C LYS A 656 10.12 38.08 9.26
N GLU A 657 10.69 38.84 8.32
CA GLU A 657 11.35 40.14 8.55
C GLU A 657 12.02 40.68 7.28
N ARG A 658 11.44 41.73 6.68
CA ARG A 658 12.10 42.87 5.99
C ARG A 658 11.07 43.71 5.25
N ALA A 659 10.60 44.80 5.87
CA ALA A 659 10.20 46.05 5.19
C ALA A 659 9.69 47.10 6.20
N SER A 660 10.59 47.92 6.76
CA SER A 660 10.38 49.37 6.99
C SER A 660 11.51 49.97 7.83
N GLY A 661 12.27 50.91 7.28
CA GLY A 661 13.26 51.69 8.01
C GLY A 661 14.03 52.64 7.09
N TYR A 662 13.96 53.94 7.39
CA TYR A 662 14.49 55.07 6.63
C TYR A 662 13.80 55.34 5.26
N GLY A 663 13.42 56.57 4.89
CA GLY A 663 13.46 57.82 5.67
C GLY A 663 13.83 59.04 4.84
N HIS A 664 12.92 59.54 4.01
CA HIS A 664 12.71 60.96 3.70
C HIS A 664 11.45 61.16 2.83
#